data_AF-A0A0B7KK46-F1
#
_entry.id   AF-A0A0B7KK46-F1
#
_cell.length_a   1.000
_cell.length_b   1.000
_cell.length_c   1.000
_cell.angle_alpha   90.00
_cell.angle_beta   90.00
_cell.angle_gamma   90.00
#
_symmetry.space_group_name_H-M   'P 1'
#
loop_
_entity.id
_entity.type
_entity.pdbx_description
1 polymer ?
#
loop_
_entity_poly.entity_id
_entity_poly.type
_entity_poly.pdbx_seq_one_letter_code
_entity_poly.pdbx_strand_id
1 'polypeptide(L)'
;MPGQTSTALGLLTVGEAKKCKPRPSTTLASNTPTSAATPTSTPGPDAPDYYIDNPDFSLGLAYYTPSGNISWVGDDGYDGDGSSKDGTAQLTTNGNDDDNTDASPVQKRDLAGTSISATVKNLVASSPYTISFHYLVLTAKPDNSCRLRAYFNGNNFANTDRFPLTQKPSASWSLLSGTVTPSSTTGTFTISLSCNAPGFAVAYIDSLRVVKGAAVHYAFKHFGFFYHSFQCFLQYCSLFKHSGRFQCYPFKHLASSTSTPNATPTSSTLPSATVDSTVLILAKDAATAKLASDGLNAYGIPFQSFIVAQAGSTLPVLNSSLTSGNYGGIIVMSSVAYDYGGTTGWQSAITTDQWTALNNYQLSFNVRMVRIDEYPGASFGTTPGADGGCCTSPVTQNISFSDTSDFPTAQLKANVKVGTDGLYHVPATITDSSTTKAVAVFTPDSGSTVGGVAAVINNFNGREQFVWFISWATDWSQTSNWLQHAHIHWMTRGVFVGKRKVHLSDQIDDMQLSTEMFYPTNIPEVKIGITDLEAHVDWQTSINSRLPAGSDFWLEIGHNGNGDIINSTLTDDDMNTNKCNPPDAVYWEQDVQAPNEWRKPLGTGDDVWPTGTKYETYSWSLACAKIDQFALWFTKAANLNHFAHLSHTFSHMSLNNATYHDAKREIQFNQAWMKQMGIDTATRFTANGIIPPAITGLNNGDSIQALMENGIKHVVGDNTRPATRNPNSVYWPLISTYATNGYDGLTIIPRFSSRIYFNCHTPDCTTREWIQTSAGSGDFNTLLALEKTSSTRNLLALQSDPYMFHQANMYTTGNDIRTIGDQTRRMSLVMAWTETVVQEMIRLTNWPITSQTQDQMATYFTNRMTLDACSPKMSYVWSNDGKTLQKVVVTANGNTCSTPIPVTIPKGSVAASGGSVTSDVVGAEPPIQWVTLNGSPVTLTLSSAVTTTGTTSS
;
A
#
# COMPACT_ATOMS: atom_id res chain seq x y z
N MET A 1 28.85 62.31 21.75
CA MET A 1 30.26 62.71 21.46
C MET A 1 30.95 62.97 22.78
N PRO A 2 32.28 62.78 22.91
CA PRO A 2 33.18 61.80 22.28
C PRO A 2 33.87 60.91 23.36
N GLY A 3 34.78 59.95 23.10
CA GLY A 3 35.41 59.40 21.88
C GLY A 3 35.64 57.88 22.05
N GLN A 4 35.96 57.06 21.03
CA GLN A 4 37.23 57.00 20.25
C GLN A 4 38.49 56.84 21.14
N THR A 5 39.49 55.96 20.92
CA THR A 5 39.80 54.88 19.93
C THR A 5 40.90 53.97 20.56
N SER A 6 41.54 52.93 20.00
CA SER A 6 41.81 52.47 18.61
C SER A 6 42.01 50.92 18.51
N THR A 7 42.65 50.45 17.43
CA THR A 7 42.99 49.05 17.06
C THR A 7 44.51 48.88 16.80
N ALA A 8 45.08 47.65 16.89
CA ALA A 8 46.00 47.11 15.85
C ALA A 8 46.42 45.62 16.04
N LEU A 9 46.63 44.97 14.89
CA LEU A 9 46.96 43.56 14.58
C LEU A 9 48.26 42.95 15.18
N GLY A 10 48.31 41.61 15.15
CA GLY A 10 49.55 40.82 15.10
C GLY A 10 49.32 39.35 14.68
N LEU A 11 49.64 38.99 13.42
CA LEU A 11 49.62 37.62 12.87
C LEU A 11 51.07 37.09 12.76
N LEU A 12 51.31 35.81 13.09
CA LEU A 12 52.29 34.92 12.42
C LEU A 12 52.25 33.48 13.01
N THR A 13 52.82 32.52 12.27
CA THR A 13 52.45 31.09 12.29
C THR A 13 53.60 30.09 12.53
N VAL A 14 53.23 28.94 13.13
CA VAL A 14 53.84 27.58 12.98
C VAL A 14 55.26 27.30 13.54
N GLY A 15 55.41 26.16 14.25
CA GLY A 15 56.69 25.58 14.67
C GLY A 15 56.57 24.12 15.18
N GLU A 16 57.26 23.19 14.51
CA GLU A 16 57.12 21.72 14.53
C GLU A 16 57.47 20.92 15.81
N ALA A 17 57.16 19.61 15.78
CA ALA A 17 57.39 18.60 16.83
C ALA A 17 58.68 17.76 16.67
N LYS A 18 59.10 17.04 17.74
CA LYS A 18 60.08 15.92 17.68
C LYS A 18 59.78 14.78 18.69
N LYS A 19 59.59 13.55 18.15
CA LYS A 19 60.32 12.25 18.36
C LYS A 19 60.62 11.75 19.81
N CYS A 20 60.67 10.44 20.19
CA CYS A 20 60.32 9.11 19.61
C CYS A 20 60.43 7.97 20.68
N LYS A 21 59.61 6.88 20.55
CA LYS A 21 59.67 5.42 20.97
C LYS A 21 60.84 4.82 21.85
N PRO A 22 60.75 3.60 22.49
CA PRO A 22 59.88 2.39 22.22
C PRO A 22 59.34 1.54 23.45
N ARG A 23 58.70 0.39 23.09
CA ARG A 23 58.09 -0.79 23.84
C ARG A 23 59.00 -1.54 24.87
N PRO A 24 58.55 -2.51 25.73
CA PRO A 24 57.65 -3.71 25.50
C PRO A 24 56.51 -3.96 26.56
N SER A 25 55.32 -4.51 26.26
CA SER A 25 54.91 -5.93 25.99
C SER A 25 54.94 -6.94 27.17
N THR A 26 53.78 -7.35 27.69
CA THR A 26 53.46 -8.69 28.28
C THR A 26 51.93 -8.94 28.31
N THR A 27 51.52 -10.21 28.45
CA THR A 27 50.17 -10.75 28.14
C THR A 27 49.50 -11.51 29.31
N LEU A 28 48.26 -12.00 29.08
CA LEU A 28 47.43 -12.93 29.90
C LEU A 28 46.60 -12.29 31.02
N ALA A 29 45.33 -12.69 31.29
CA ALA A 29 44.40 -13.57 30.58
C ALA A 29 42.93 -13.29 31.03
N SER A 30 41.93 -13.71 30.26
CA SER A 30 40.53 -13.78 30.69
C SER A 30 39.85 -15.06 30.17
N ASN A 31 39.12 -15.76 31.04
CA ASN A 31 38.42 -17.00 30.71
C ASN A 31 36.98 -16.73 30.23
N THR A 32 36.56 -17.51 29.24
CA THR A 32 35.18 -17.57 28.71
C THR A 32 34.26 -18.39 29.64
N PRO A 33 32.93 -18.35 29.43
CA PRO A 33 32.33 -19.50 28.73
C PRO A 33 31.22 -19.17 27.70
N THR A 34 31.23 -19.93 26.60
CA THR A 34 30.09 -20.41 25.77
C THR A 34 28.99 -19.44 25.29
N SER A 35 28.46 -19.44 24.06
CA SER A 35 28.80 -19.92 22.70
C SER A 35 27.46 -20.11 21.95
N ALA A 36 27.22 -19.35 20.89
CA ALA A 36 26.18 -19.64 19.89
C ALA A 36 26.85 -19.67 18.50
N ALA A 37 26.36 -20.51 17.60
CA ALA A 37 27.16 -21.04 16.49
C ALA A 37 27.38 -20.08 15.31
N THR A 38 28.60 -20.05 14.79
CA THR A 38 28.94 -19.48 13.47
C THR A 38 28.81 -20.57 12.40
N PRO A 39 28.10 -20.34 11.27
CA PRO A 39 28.17 -21.24 10.13
C PRO A 39 29.52 -21.04 9.40
N THR A 40 30.39 -22.03 9.48
CA THR A 40 31.63 -22.10 8.70
C THR A 40 31.40 -22.75 7.34
N SER A 41 31.64 -22.02 6.26
CA SER A 41 31.98 -22.59 4.95
C SER A 41 33.11 -21.77 4.31
N THR A 42 34.33 -22.30 4.37
CA THR A 42 35.46 -21.80 3.57
C THR A 42 35.22 -22.13 2.09
N PRO A 43 35.26 -21.15 1.17
CA PRO A 43 35.21 -21.44 -0.27
C PRO A 43 36.44 -22.25 -0.71
N GLY A 44 36.20 -23.27 -1.55
CA GLY A 44 37.28 -23.99 -2.25
C GLY A 44 37.90 -23.15 -3.37
N PRO A 45 39.00 -23.62 -3.99
CA PRO A 45 39.86 -22.81 -4.87
C PRO A 45 39.29 -22.53 -6.29
N ASP A 46 38.05 -22.93 -6.59
CA ASP A 46 37.38 -22.73 -7.89
C ASP A 46 36.10 -21.89 -7.75
N ALA A 47 36.19 -20.73 -7.09
CA ALA A 47 35.12 -19.74 -7.08
C ALA A 47 35.08 -18.96 -8.42
N PRO A 48 33.91 -18.55 -8.93
CA PRO A 48 33.85 -17.62 -10.05
C PRO A 48 34.58 -16.32 -9.71
N ASP A 49 35.28 -15.73 -10.69
CA ASP A 49 35.95 -14.43 -10.55
C ASP A 49 34.92 -13.29 -10.35
N TYR A 50 34.37 -13.16 -9.14
CA TYR A 50 33.59 -11.99 -8.75
C TYR A 50 34.54 -10.81 -8.56
N TYR A 51 34.61 -9.97 -9.60
CA TYR A 51 35.34 -8.71 -9.59
C TYR A 51 34.56 -7.59 -8.86
N ILE A 52 33.24 -7.71 -8.71
CA ILE A 52 32.37 -6.75 -8.01
C ILE A 52 31.33 -7.55 -7.21
N ASP A 53 31.02 -7.09 -5.99
CA ASP A 53 30.02 -7.73 -5.15
C ASP A 53 28.61 -7.18 -5.50
N ASN A 54 27.58 -8.03 -5.40
CA ASN A 54 26.17 -7.67 -5.64
C ASN A 54 25.91 -6.97 -7.02
N PRO A 55 26.38 -7.56 -8.14
CA PRO A 55 26.30 -6.94 -9.47
C PRO A 55 24.88 -6.65 -9.98
N ASP A 56 23.91 -7.42 -9.50
CA ASP A 56 22.50 -7.41 -9.96
C ASP A 56 21.57 -6.83 -8.87
N PHE A 57 22.14 -6.04 -7.94
CA PHE A 57 21.47 -5.34 -6.83
C PHE A 57 20.51 -6.15 -5.93
N SER A 58 20.49 -7.48 -6.00
CA SER A 58 19.61 -8.38 -5.24
C SER A 58 19.75 -8.27 -3.71
N LEU A 59 20.86 -7.70 -3.21
CA LEU A 59 21.12 -7.40 -1.81
C LEU A 59 21.01 -5.89 -1.49
N GLY A 60 20.22 -5.15 -2.27
CA GLY A 60 20.04 -3.70 -2.11
C GLY A 60 21.29 -2.91 -2.53
N LEU A 61 21.51 -1.74 -1.90
CA LEU A 61 22.71 -0.91 -2.13
C LEU A 61 23.88 -1.26 -1.20
N ALA A 62 23.82 -2.36 -0.43
CA ALA A 62 24.74 -2.63 0.69
C ALA A 62 26.24 -2.69 0.33
N TYR A 63 26.58 -2.92 -0.94
CA TYR A 63 27.95 -3.01 -1.46
C TYR A 63 28.41 -1.75 -2.20
N TYR A 64 27.58 -0.71 -2.20
CA TYR A 64 27.75 0.51 -2.96
C TYR A 64 27.78 1.74 -2.03
N THR A 65 28.60 2.72 -2.38
CA THR A 65 28.62 4.04 -1.75
C THR A 65 27.84 5.02 -2.62
N PRO A 66 26.61 5.41 -2.24
CA PRO A 66 25.83 6.43 -2.93
C PRO A 66 26.32 7.85 -2.57
N SER A 67 26.13 8.77 -3.51
CA SER A 67 26.28 10.22 -3.33
C SER A 67 25.23 10.93 -4.18
N GLY A 68 24.43 11.82 -3.59
CA GLY A 68 23.22 12.36 -4.21
C GLY A 68 21.99 11.45 -4.01
N ASN A 69 20.98 11.61 -4.86
CA ASN A 69 19.67 10.98 -4.70
C ASN A 69 19.64 9.59 -5.36
N ILE A 70 19.81 8.54 -4.55
CA ILE A 70 19.90 7.15 -5.00
C ILE A 70 18.98 6.29 -4.12
N SER A 71 18.14 5.50 -4.77
CA SER A 71 17.31 4.48 -4.12
C SER A 71 17.52 3.12 -4.77
N TRP A 72 17.07 2.08 -4.09
CA TRP A 72 16.93 0.74 -4.65
C TRP A 72 15.45 0.47 -4.92
N VAL A 73 15.18 -0.23 -6.02
CA VAL A 73 13.84 -0.65 -6.42
C VAL A 73 13.87 -2.17 -6.63
N GLY A 74 13.03 -2.91 -5.89
CA GLY A 74 12.86 -4.35 -6.08
C GLY A 74 11.95 -4.68 -7.26
N ASP A 75 12.03 -5.91 -7.77
CA ASP A 75 11.19 -6.48 -8.85
C ASP A 75 11.27 -5.78 -10.24
N ASP A 76 12.06 -4.71 -10.36
CA ASP A 76 12.24 -3.87 -11.55
C ASP A 76 13.61 -4.05 -12.26
N GLY A 77 14.38 -5.09 -11.91
CA GLY A 77 15.68 -5.41 -12.51
C GLY A 77 15.65 -5.84 -13.99
N TYR A 78 16.84 -5.92 -14.60
CA TYR A 78 17.08 -6.41 -15.95
C TYR A 78 17.13 -7.95 -16.00
N ASP A 79 16.03 -8.56 -16.42
CA ASP A 79 15.88 -10.02 -16.56
C ASP A 79 16.58 -10.63 -17.80
N GLY A 80 17.09 -9.78 -18.71
CA GLY A 80 17.67 -10.21 -19.98
C GLY A 80 19.05 -10.88 -19.88
N ASP A 81 19.63 -10.99 -18.68
CA ASP A 81 20.90 -11.70 -18.44
C ASP A 81 20.75 -13.06 -17.72
N GLY A 82 19.52 -13.46 -17.42
CA GLY A 82 19.20 -14.72 -16.75
C GLY A 82 19.13 -14.65 -15.23
N SER A 83 19.31 -13.47 -14.63
CA SER A 83 18.93 -13.19 -13.24
C SER A 83 17.40 -13.08 -13.08
N SER A 84 16.91 -13.28 -11.86
CA SER A 84 15.59 -12.80 -11.44
C SER A 84 15.64 -11.27 -11.24
N LYS A 85 14.50 -10.58 -11.28
CA LYS A 85 14.41 -9.11 -11.18
C LYS A 85 14.68 -8.56 -9.77
N ASP A 86 15.64 -9.15 -9.08
CA ASP A 86 15.80 -9.05 -7.63
C ASP A 86 16.16 -7.65 -7.13
N GLY A 87 16.54 -6.73 -8.02
CA GLY A 87 16.41 -5.28 -7.81
C GLY A 87 17.27 -4.44 -8.74
N THR A 88 17.16 -3.11 -8.64
CA THR A 88 17.95 -2.15 -9.44
C THR A 88 18.27 -0.90 -8.64
N ALA A 89 19.38 -0.22 -8.98
CA ALA A 89 19.72 1.09 -8.42
C ALA A 89 19.12 2.22 -9.27
N GLN A 90 18.21 3.00 -8.69
CA GLN A 90 17.69 4.23 -9.27
C GLN A 90 18.60 5.42 -8.92
N LEU A 91 19.06 6.16 -9.93
CA LEU A 91 19.76 7.43 -9.78
C LEU A 91 18.83 8.56 -10.24
N THR A 92 18.71 9.62 -9.45
CA THR A 92 17.88 10.81 -9.74
C THR A 92 18.70 12.09 -9.63
N THR A 93 18.50 13.09 -10.50
CA THR A 93 19.13 14.43 -10.37
C THR A 93 18.21 15.45 -9.72
N ASN A 94 18.79 16.34 -8.89
CA ASN A 94 18.06 17.31 -8.08
C ASN A 94 17.72 18.62 -8.82
N GLY A 95 17.61 18.60 -10.16
CA GLY A 95 17.31 19.80 -10.94
C GLY A 95 15.82 20.13 -10.93
N ASN A 96 15.46 21.38 -10.59
CA ASN A 96 14.09 21.89 -10.70
C ASN A 96 13.53 21.77 -12.13
N ASP A 97 12.19 21.66 -12.20
CA ASP A 97 11.37 21.53 -13.40
C ASP A 97 11.01 22.89 -14.04
N ASP A 98 11.85 23.91 -13.86
CA ASP A 98 11.47 25.30 -14.14
C ASP A 98 11.76 25.72 -15.60
N ASP A 99 10.73 25.64 -16.43
CA ASP A 99 10.64 26.34 -17.72
C ASP A 99 10.09 27.78 -17.56
N ASN A 100 10.13 28.33 -16.33
CA ASN A 100 9.55 29.62 -15.96
C ASN A 100 10.56 30.53 -15.22
N THR A 101 10.57 31.83 -15.53
CA THR A 101 11.76 32.68 -15.38
C THR A 101 11.97 33.39 -14.03
N ASP A 102 11.18 33.07 -12.99
CA ASP A 102 11.11 33.88 -11.75
C ASP A 102 11.80 33.25 -10.50
N ALA A 103 12.95 32.61 -10.70
CA ALA A 103 13.75 32.04 -9.61
C ALA A 103 14.54 33.10 -8.83
N SER A 104 14.19 33.26 -7.55
CA SER A 104 14.91 34.03 -6.51
C SER A 104 16.41 33.66 -6.45
N PRO A 105 17.34 34.60 -6.12
CA PRO A 105 18.78 34.37 -6.26
C PRO A 105 19.38 33.26 -5.38
N VAL A 106 18.66 32.76 -4.36
CA VAL A 106 19.19 31.83 -3.35
C VAL A 106 19.21 30.37 -3.83
N GLN A 107 18.40 29.98 -4.82
CA GLN A 107 18.33 28.60 -5.33
C GLN A 107 19.22 28.32 -6.56
N LYS A 108 20.08 29.27 -6.98
CA LYS A 108 20.86 29.16 -8.24
C LYS A 108 22.25 28.49 -8.12
N ARG A 109 22.50 27.69 -7.07
CA ARG A 109 23.72 26.88 -6.93
C ARG A 109 23.47 25.56 -6.20
N ASP A 110 23.05 24.54 -6.94
CA ASP A 110 23.65 23.21 -6.82
C ASP A 110 23.36 22.34 -8.06
N LEU A 111 24.33 22.28 -8.98
CA LEU A 111 24.36 21.28 -10.06
C LEU A 111 24.90 19.95 -9.51
N ALA A 112 24.25 19.45 -8.46
CA ALA A 112 24.62 18.21 -7.80
C ALA A 112 24.29 17.00 -8.70
N GLY A 113 25.34 16.45 -9.33
CA GLY A 113 25.25 15.17 -10.02
C GLY A 113 25.16 14.03 -9.01
N THR A 114 24.31 13.05 -9.29
CA THR A 114 24.16 11.85 -8.47
C THR A 114 25.15 10.79 -8.94
N SER A 115 25.72 10.00 -8.02
CA SER A 115 26.64 8.92 -8.38
C SER A 115 26.67 7.77 -7.38
N ILE A 116 26.67 6.55 -7.90
CA ILE A 116 26.84 5.31 -7.15
C ILE A 116 28.23 4.75 -7.43
N SER A 117 28.92 4.24 -6.40
CA SER A 117 30.27 3.69 -6.56
C SER A 117 30.47 2.37 -5.82
N ALA A 118 31.35 1.52 -6.33
CA ALA A 118 31.68 0.22 -5.75
C ALA A 118 33.17 -0.09 -5.87
N THR A 119 33.66 -0.97 -5.00
CA THR A 119 35.04 -1.48 -5.09
C THR A 119 35.10 -2.67 -6.02
N VAL A 120 35.83 -2.51 -7.12
CA VAL A 120 36.26 -3.62 -7.99
C VAL A 120 37.50 -4.28 -7.38
N LYS A 121 37.49 -5.60 -7.24
CA LYS A 121 38.49 -6.42 -6.56
C LYS A 121 39.14 -7.40 -7.54
N ASN A 122 40.13 -8.17 -7.07
CA ASN A 122 40.76 -9.28 -7.82
C ASN A 122 41.41 -8.87 -9.17
N LEU A 123 41.73 -7.58 -9.33
CA LEU A 123 42.32 -7.05 -10.55
C LEU A 123 43.82 -7.42 -10.66
N VAL A 124 44.33 -7.37 -11.89
CA VAL A 124 45.75 -7.51 -12.18
C VAL A 124 46.24 -6.19 -12.77
N ALA A 125 47.18 -5.55 -12.09
CA ALA A 125 47.74 -4.28 -12.54
C ALA A 125 48.27 -4.39 -13.98
N SER A 126 48.06 -3.34 -14.78
CA SER A 126 48.43 -3.25 -16.19
C SER A 126 47.76 -4.26 -17.15
N SER A 127 46.79 -5.06 -16.69
CA SER A 127 45.95 -5.90 -17.57
C SER A 127 44.66 -5.16 -17.96
N PRO A 128 44.18 -5.24 -19.22
CA PRO A 128 42.92 -4.61 -19.60
C PRO A 128 41.71 -5.36 -19.00
N TYR A 129 40.68 -4.63 -18.58
CA TYR A 129 39.39 -5.14 -18.16
C TYR A 129 38.27 -4.36 -18.85
N THR A 130 37.23 -5.03 -19.33
CA THR A 130 35.99 -4.39 -19.78
C THR A 130 35.03 -4.31 -18.60
N ILE A 131 34.51 -3.11 -18.32
CA ILE A 131 33.43 -2.89 -17.35
C ILE A 131 32.16 -2.50 -18.12
N SER A 132 31.02 -3.07 -17.75
CA SER A 132 29.73 -2.79 -18.37
C SER A 132 28.56 -2.89 -17.38
N PHE A 133 27.44 -2.22 -17.69
CA PHE A 133 26.19 -2.29 -16.93
C PHE A 133 24.99 -1.94 -17.84
N HIS A 134 23.82 -2.47 -17.51
CA HIS A 134 22.57 -2.09 -18.17
C HIS A 134 21.96 -0.86 -17.49
N TYR A 135 21.29 -0.02 -18.27
CA TYR A 135 20.54 1.13 -17.77
C TYR A 135 19.20 1.31 -18.49
N LEU A 136 18.22 1.88 -17.78
CA LEU A 136 16.91 2.26 -18.31
C LEU A 136 16.63 3.71 -17.94
N VAL A 137 16.30 4.57 -18.91
CA VAL A 137 15.98 5.99 -18.63
C VAL A 137 14.48 6.08 -18.38
N LEU A 138 14.09 6.39 -17.14
CA LEU A 138 12.67 6.51 -16.77
C LEU A 138 12.10 7.87 -17.15
N THR A 139 12.90 8.92 -16.98
CA THR A 139 12.54 10.31 -17.27
C THR A 139 13.81 11.13 -17.51
N ALA A 140 13.75 12.11 -18.41
CA ALA A 140 14.81 13.09 -18.66
C ALA A 140 14.22 14.38 -19.25
N LYS A 141 14.50 15.53 -18.62
CA LYS A 141 14.10 16.87 -19.08
C LYS A 141 15.04 17.96 -18.54
N PRO A 142 15.25 19.09 -19.24
CA PRO A 142 14.87 19.32 -20.63
C PRO A 142 15.67 18.42 -21.59
N ASP A 143 15.29 18.41 -22.86
CA ASP A 143 15.95 17.63 -23.91
C ASP A 143 17.48 17.81 -23.91
N ASN A 144 18.23 16.71 -24.08
CA ASN A 144 19.69 16.73 -24.22
C ASN A 144 20.44 17.44 -23.06
N SER A 145 19.92 17.43 -21.83
CA SER A 145 20.54 18.06 -20.65
C SER A 145 21.37 17.09 -19.79
N CYS A 146 20.84 15.90 -19.51
CA CYS A 146 21.41 14.91 -18.58
C CYS A 146 22.03 13.71 -19.30
N ARG A 147 23.00 13.03 -18.68
CA ARG A 147 23.59 11.76 -19.17
C ARG A 147 24.21 10.91 -18.08
N LEU A 148 24.40 9.63 -18.34
CA LEU A 148 25.22 8.74 -17.52
C LEU A 148 26.70 8.79 -17.93
N ARG A 149 27.57 8.62 -16.93
CA ARG A 149 29.03 8.66 -17.06
C ARG A 149 29.64 7.56 -16.19
N ALA A 150 30.60 6.81 -16.74
CA ALA A 150 31.28 5.73 -16.07
C ALA A 150 32.75 6.10 -15.81
N TYR A 151 33.20 5.93 -14.57
CA TYR A 151 34.54 6.25 -14.12
C TYR A 151 35.20 5.06 -13.43
N PHE A 152 36.52 4.95 -13.56
CA PHE A 152 37.34 3.98 -12.84
C PHE A 152 38.58 4.67 -12.26
N ASN A 153 38.76 4.59 -10.94
CA ASN A 153 39.75 5.37 -10.18
C ASN A 153 39.72 6.87 -10.55
N GLY A 154 38.51 7.44 -10.71
CA GLY A 154 38.30 8.85 -11.10
C GLY A 154 38.49 9.15 -12.60
N ASN A 155 38.98 8.22 -13.41
CA ASN A 155 39.13 8.41 -14.85
C ASN A 155 37.83 8.04 -15.58
N ASN A 156 37.26 8.97 -16.33
CA ASN A 156 36.09 8.70 -17.17
C ASN A 156 36.47 7.79 -18.34
N PHE A 157 35.79 6.65 -18.50
CA PHE A 157 36.10 5.67 -19.57
C PHE A 157 34.92 5.39 -20.51
N ALA A 158 33.68 5.69 -20.09
CA ALA A 158 32.50 5.60 -20.95
C ALA A 158 31.46 6.68 -20.57
N ASN A 159 30.63 7.08 -21.52
CA ASN A 159 29.49 7.97 -21.32
C ASN A 159 28.36 7.51 -22.22
N THR A 160 27.11 7.72 -21.81
CA THR A 160 26.00 7.72 -22.77
C THR A 160 26.03 9.02 -23.58
N ASP A 161 25.29 9.04 -24.69
CA ASP A 161 24.80 10.30 -25.24
C ASP A 161 23.94 11.02 -24.20
N ARG A 162 23.63 12.30 -24.45
CA ARG A 162 22.66 13.01 -23.62
C ARG A 162 21.27 12.48 -23.89
N PHE A 163 20.48 12.37 -22.84
CA PHE A 163 19.16 11.76 -22.91
C PHE A 163 18.19 12.69 -23.66
N PRO A 164 17.40 12.15 -24.61
CA PRO A 164 16.33 12.91 -25.23
C PRO A 164 15.22 13.19 -24.20
N LEU A 165 14.36 14.17 -24.47
CA LEU A 165 13.17 14.44 -23.66
C LEU A 165 12.33 13.18 -23.50
N THR A 166 12.27 12.69 -22.26
CA THR A 166 11.69 11.38 -21.91
C THR A 166 10.73 11.60 -20.74
N GLN A 167 9.43 11.39 -20.94
CA GLN A 167 8.39 11.53 -19.91
C GLN A 167 7.78 10.18 -19.47
N LYS A 168 8.26 9.08 -20.04
CA LYS A 168 7.90 7.69 -19.73
C LYS A 168 9.14 6.83 -19.92
N PRO A 169 9.27 5.67 -19.24
CA PRO A 169 10.44 4.82 -19.39
C PRO A 169 10.76 4.44 -20.83
N SER A 170 12.06 4.44 -21.16
CA SER A 170 12.58 3.93 -22.43
C SER A 170 12.11 2.49 -22.66
N ALA A 171 11.71 2.15 -23.89
CA ALA A 171 11.06 0.87 -24.19
C ALA A 171 11.92 -0.40 -23.95
N SER A 172 13.24 -0.25 -23.81
CA SER A 172 14.18 -1.33 -23.57
C SER A 172 15.39 -0.86 -22.76
N TRP A 173 15.97 -1.75 -21.96
CA TRP A 173 17.26 -1.56 -21.32
C TRP A 173 18.39 -1.42 -22.35
N SER A 174 19.38 -0.59 -22.03
CA SER A 174 20.55 -0.31 -22.88
C SER A 174 21.85 -0.66 -22.15
N LEU A 175 22.87 -1.14 -22.86
CA LEU A 175 24.16 -1.50 -22.28
C LEU A 175 25.19 -0.37 -22.44
N LEU A 176 25.78 0.12 -21.35
CA LEU A 176 26.99 0.94 -21.39
C LEU A 176 28.21 0.07 -21.08
N SER A 177 29.31 0.23 -21.82
CA SER A 177 30.55 -0.52 -21.61
C SER A 177 31.80 0.28 -21.98
N GLY A 178 32.95 -0.14 -21.46
CA GLY A 178 34.26 0.36 -21.89
C GLY A 178 35.43 -0.33 -21.20
N THR A 179 36.64 -0.10 -21.70
CA THR A 179 37.87 -0.78 -21.25
C THR A 179 38.69 0.10 -20.31
N VAL A 180 39.16 -0.47 -19.21
CA VAL A 180 40.02 0.16 -18.21
C VAL A 180 41.29 -0.66 -17.98
N THR A 181 42.37 0.00 -17.57
CA THR A 181 43.63 -0.66 -17.19
C THR A 181 44.00 -0.21 -15.77
N PRO A 182 43.80 -1.06 -14.74
CA PRO A 182 44.03 -0.68 -13.35
C PRO A 182 45.53 -0.64 -13.04
N SER A 183 45.91 0.26 -12.13
CA SER A 183 47.27 0.36 -11.59
C SER A 183 47.49 -0.50 -10.32
N SER A 184 46.42 -1.12 -9.81
CA SER A 184 46.37 -1.83 -8.53
C SER A 184 45.48 -3.08 -8.62
N THR A 185 45.50 -3.92 -7.59
CA THR A 185 44.65 -5.14 -7.48
C THR A 185 43.20 -4.85 -7.10
N THR A 186 42.89 -3.61 -6.74
CA THR A 186 41.55 -3.08 -6.53
C THR A 186 41.40 -1.72 -7.24
N GLY A 187 40.17 -1.26 -7.42
CA GLY A 187 39.88 0.11 -7.85
C GLY A 187 38.42 0.49 -7.62
N THR A 188 38.13 1.79 -7.63
CA THR A 188 36.77 2.30 -7.45
C THR A 188 36.12 2.48 -8.81
N PHE A 189 35.01 1.77 -9.05
CA PHE A 189 34.11 2.01 -10.17
C PHE A 189 33.01 2.98 -9.72
N THR A 190 32.65 3.94 -10.57
CA THR A 190 31.60 4.94 -10.28
C THR A 190 30.73 5.16 -11.50
N ILE A 191 29.41 5.08 -11.33
CA ILE A 191 28.40 5.53 -12.30
C ILE A 191 27.85 6.85 -11.80
N SER A 192 27.85 7.88 -12.64
CA SER A 192 27.30 9.20 -12.33
C SER A 192 26.25 9.64 -13.35
N LEU A 193 25.08 10.01 -12.85
CA LEU A 193 24.04 10.71 -13.59
C LEU A 193 24.23 12.23 -13.38
N SER A 194 24.47 12.96 -14.47
CA SER A 194 24.84 14.39 -14.39
C SER A 194 24.26 15.20 -15.55
N CYS A 195 23.84 16.44 -15.24
CA CYS A 195 23.32 17.40 -16.21
C CYS A 195 24.29 18.59 -16.35
N ASN A 196 24.34 19.24 -17.53
CA ASN A 196 25.19 20.42 -17.76
C ASN A 196 24.41 21.76 -17.75
N ALA A 197 23.13 21.67 -17.47
CA ALA A 197 22.17 22.74 -17.25
C ALA A 197 21.22 22.26 -16.14
N PRO A 198 20.34 23.12 -15.59
CA PRO A 198 19.21 22.65 -14.79
C PRO A 198 18.47 21.53 -15.55
N GLY A 199 18.25 20.40 -14.89
CA GLY A 199 17.70 19.22 -15.53
C GLY A 199 17.40 18.09 -14.55
N PHE A 200 16.25 17.48 -14.75
CA PHE A 200 15.74 16.35 -14.00
C PHE A 200 15.85 15.09 -14.86
N ALA A 201 16.57 14.09 -14.38
CA ALA A 201 16.61 12.77 -14.96
C ALA A 201 16.53 11.69 -13.89
N VAL A 202 15.92 10.56 -14.25
CA VAL A 202 15.83 9.34 -13.45
C VAL A 202 16.25 8.17 -14.33
N ALA A 203 17.21 7.37 -13.86
CA ALA A 203 17.66 6.17 -14.56
C ALA A 203 17.87 5.00 -13.59
N TYR A 204 17.38 3.82 -13.98
CA TYR A 204 17.73 2.55 -13.36
C TYR A 204 19.07 2.04 -13.90
N ILE A 205 19.82 1.34 -13.05
CA ILE A 205 21.14 0.75 -13.30
C ILE A 205 21.12 -0.69 -12.80
N ASP A 206 21.57 -1.64 -13.61
CA ASP A 206 21.59 -3.06 -13.23
C ASP A 206 22.66 -3.89 -13.98
N SER A 207 22.83 -5.15 -13.55
CA SER A 207 23.67 -6.20 -14.15
C SER A 207 25.10 -5.75 -14.44
N LEU A 208 25.82 -5.33 -13.39
CA LEU A 208 27.21 -4.88 -13.49
C LEU A 208 28.14 -6.07 -13.79
N ARG A 209 28.90 -5.97 -14.88
CA ARG A 209 29.85 -7.00 -15.30
C ARG A 209 31.23 -6.41 -15.49
N VAL A 210 32.23 -7.11 -14.97
CA VAL A 210 33.66 -6.82 -15.18
C VAL A 210 34.29 -8.07 -15.73
N VAL A 211 34.95 -7.97 -16.88
CA VAL A 211 35.55 -9.10 -17.59
C VAL A 211 36.99 -8.77 -17.93
N LYS A 212 37.92 -9.68 -17.59
CA LYS A 212 39.32 -9.54 -17.96
C LYS A 212 39.48 -9.61 -19.47
N GLY A 213 39.99 -8.55 -20.08
CA GLY A 213 40.25 -8.49 -21.51
C GLY A 213 41.40 -9.43 -21.89
N ALA A 214 41.24 -10.17 -22.99
CA ALA A 214 42.35 -10.91 -23.56
C ALA A 214 43.45 -9.92 -23.97
N ALA A 215 44.68 -10.13 -23.48
CA ALA A 215 45.82 -9.31 -23.85
C ALA A 215 46.15 -9.52 -25.34
N VAL A 216 45.81 -8.55 -26.19
CA VAL A 216 46.12 -8.58 -27.62
C VAL A 216 47.63 -8.37 -27.82
N HIS A 217 48.40 -9.44 -27.69
CA HIS A 217 49.78 -9.47 -28.15
C HIS A 217 49.80 -9.51 -29.68
N TYR A 218 50.16 -8.38 -30.29
CA TYR A 218 50.52 -8.32 -31.71
C TYR A 218 51.76 -9.18 -31.97
N ALA A 219 51.57 -10.39 -32.50
CA ALA A 219 52.65 -11.25 -33.00
C ALA A 219 52.30 -11.80 -34.39
N PHE A 220 52.88 -11.18 -35.42
CA PHE A 220 52.85 -11.70 -36.79
C PHE A 220 53.57 -13.07 -36.89
N LYS A 221 52.90 -14.11 -37.42
CA LYS A 221 53.41 -14.96 -38.54
C LYS A 221 52.38 -15.99 -39.05
N HIS A 222 52.70 -16.55 -40.23
CA HIS A 222 51.81 -17.22 -41.20
C HIS A 222 51.45 -18.70 -40.95
N PHE A 223 50.58 -19.20 -41.86
CA PHE A 223 50.15 -20.57 -42.18
C PHE A 223 49.01 -21.15 -41.32
N GLY A 224 47.98 -21.83 -41.88
CA GLY A 224 47.61 -22.01 -43.29
C GLY A 224 46.76 -23.27 -43.59
N PHE A 225 45.52 -23.06 -44.05
CA PHE A 225 44.70 -23.97 -44.91
C PHE A 225 44.13 -25.33 -44.41
N PHE A 226 43.02 -25.71 -45.07
CA PHE A 226 42.32 -27.01 -45.21
C PHE A 226 41.45 -27.65 -44.07
N TYR A 227 40.13 -27.46 -44.19
CA TYR A 227 39.10 -28.45 -44.62
C TYR A 227 38.96 -29.87 -44.01
N HIS A 228 37.68 -30.22 -43.81
CA HIS A 228 37.03 -31.55 -43.92
C HIS A 228 37.04 -32.58 -42.76
N SER A 229 35.82 -32.85 -42.26
CA SER A 229 35.14 -34.16 -42.22
C SER A 229 35.90 -35.42 -41.80
N PHE A 230 35.41 -36.14 -40.78
CA PHE A 230 35.31 -37.61 -40.84
C PHE A 230 34.23 -38.20 -39.91
N GLN A 231 33.80 -39.43 -40.21
CA GLN A 231 32.66 -40.12 -39.62
C GLN A 231 33.10 -41.47 -39.01
N CYS A 232 32.49 -41.86 -37.88
CA CYS A 232 32.09 -43.24 -37.53
C CYS A 232 33.09 -44.34 -37.06
N PHE A 233 32.53 -45.20 -36.19
CA PHE A 233 32.61 -46.69 -36.11
C PHE A 233 33.35 -47.44 -34.95
N LEU A 234 32.73 -48.60 -34.62
CA LEU A 234 33.12 -49.77 -33.77
C LEU A 234 32.80 -49.69 -32.25
N GLN A 235 32.06 -50.58 -31.55
CA GLN A 235 31.23 -51.81 -31.76
C GLN A 235 31.70 -53.04 -30.92
N TYR A 236 30.73 -53.91 -30.52
CA TYR A 236 30.76 -55.26 -29.88
C TYR A 236 30.28 -55.31 -28.39
N CYS A 237 29.50 -56.28 -27.88
CA CYS A 237 28.92 -57.52 -28.45
C CYS A 237 27.68 -58.06 -27.66
N SER A 238 26.58 -58.46 -28.36
CA SER A 238 25.74 -59.70 -28.19
C SER A 238 25.12 -60.15 -26.82
N LEU A 239 24.07 -60.99 -26.69
CA LEU A 239 23.22 -61.78 -27.61
C LEU A 239 21.99 -62.35 -26.85
N PHE A 240 20.78 -62.42 -27.44
CA PHE A 240 19.94 -63.66 -27.57
C PHE A 240 18.65 -63.38 -28.40
N LYS A 241 18.08 -64.42 -29.05
CA LYS A 241 16.97 -64.33 -30.02
C LYS A 241 15.87 -65.38 -29.77
N HIS A 242 14.62 -65.04 -30.11
CA HIS A 242 13.65 -65.86 -30.86
C HIS A 242 12.46 -64.95 -31.31
N SER A 243 12.30 -64.61 -32.60
CA SER A 243 11.40 -65.23 -33.62
C SER A 243 9.89 -65.25 -33.25
N GLY A 244 8.92 -64.75 -34.04
CA GLY A 244 8.91 -64.41 -35.48
C GLY A 244 7.92 -63.28 -35.90
N ARG A 245 7.51 -63.23 -37.19
CA ARG A 245 7.05 -62.03 -37.94
C ARG A 245 5.53 -61.85 -38.16
N PHE A 246 5.11 -60.57 -38.19
CA PHE A 246 4.12 -59.87 -39.06
C PHE A 246 2.87 -60.56 -39.64
N GLN A 247 1.70 -59.89 -39.52
CA GLN A 247 0.88 -59.46 -40.68
C GLN A 247 -0.15 -58.36 -40.33
N CYS A 248 -0.53 -57.55 -41.33
CA CYS A 248 -1.56 -56.49 -41.24
C CYS A 248 -2.87 -56.90 -41.95
N TYR A 249 -4.02 -56.33 -41.57
CA TYR A 249 -5.27 -56.40 -42.33
C TYR A 249 -6.04 -55.06 -42.35
N PRO A 250 -6.73 -54.69 -43.46
CA PRO A 250 -7.43 -53.42 -43.60
C PRO A 250 -8.98 -53.49 -43.47
N PHE A 251 -9.60 -52.30 -43.51
CA PHE A 251 -11.04 -51.98 -43.45
C PHE A 251 -12.02 -52.83 -44.29
N LYS A 252 -13.27 -52.91 -43.79
CA LYS A 252 -14.50 -52.85 -44.63
C LYS A 252 -15.72 -52.30 -43.84
N HIS A 253 -16.51 -51.44 -44.49
CA HIS A 253 -17.79 -50.89 -44.00
C HIS A 253 -18.96 -51.89 -44.15
N LEU A 254 -20.03 -51.73 -43.33
CA LEU A 254 -21.42 -51.64 -43.81
C LEU A 254 -22.47 -51.21 -42.74
N ALA A 255 -23.21 -50.16 -43.08
CA ALA A 255 -24.58 -49.73 -42.71
C ALA A 255 -25.24 -50.04 -41.33
N SER A 256 -25.54 -48.94 -40.63
CA SER A 256 -26.86 -48.51 -40.08
C SER A 256 -27.84 -49.50 -39.44
N SER A 257 -28.13 -49.28 -38.15
CA SER A 257 -29.52 -49.20 -37.68
C SER A 257 -29.64 -48.20 -36.52
N THR A 258 -30.64 -47.32 -36.58
CA THR A 258 -30.89 -46.24 -35.62
C THR A 258 -31.74 -46.70 -34.44
N SER A 259 -31.31 -46.41 -33.22
CA SER A 259 -32.21 -46.27 -32.07
C SER A 259 -31.68 -45.22 -31.09
N THR A 260 -32.39 -44.10 -30.98
CA THR A 260 -32.11 -43.04 -30.00
C THR A 260 -32.76 -43.38 -28.66
N PRO A 261 -32.01 -43.46 -27.54
CA PRO A 261 -32.61 -43.34 -26.23
C PRO A 261 -32.94 -41.86 -26.03
N ASN A 262 -34.23 -41.54 -26.07
CA ASN A 262 -34.73 -40.19 -25.81
C ASN A 262 -34.61 -39.89 -24.31
N ALA A 263 -33.42 -39.49 -23.86
CA ALA A 263 -33.15 -39.15 -22.47
C ALA A 263 -33.82 -37.82 -22.13
N THR A 264 -35.03 -37.89 -21.59
CA THR A 264 -35.66 -36.77 -20.91
C THR A 264 -34.73 -36.30 -19.78
N PRO A 265 -34.47 -34.99 -19.60
CA PRO A 265 -33.66 -34.51 -18.50
C PRO A 265 -34.41 -34.72 -17.18
N THR A 266 -34.21 -35.88 -16.57
CA THR A 266 -34.66 -36.15 -15.20
C THR A 266 -33.89 -35.22 -14.27
N SER A 267 -34.62 -34.34 -13.56
CA SER A 267 -34.08 -33.53 -12.47
C SER A 267 -33.42 -34.46 -11.45
N SER A 268 -32.10 -34.52 -11.47
CA SER A 268 -31.32 -35.24 -10.47
C SER A 268 -31.29 -34.42 -9.19
N THR A 269 -32.07 -34.83 -8.20
CA THR A 269 -31.96 -34.30 -6.83
C THR A 269 -30.52 -34.43 -6.35
N LEU A 270 -29.85 -33.30 -6.14
CA LEU A 270 -28.48 -33.25 -5.63
C LEU A 270 -28.46 -33.77 -4.19
N PRO A 271 -27.69 -34.83 -3.85
CA PRO A 271 -27.43 -35.16 -2.45
C PRO A 271 -26.79 -33.94 -1.76
N SER A 272 -27.05 -33.73 -0.46
CA SER A 272 -26.51 -32.62 0.36
C SER A 272 -25.08 -32.23 -0.03
N ALA A 273 -24.94 -31.25 -0.92
CA ALA A 273 -23.66 -30.90 -1.50
C ALA A 273 -22.90 -29.99 -0.53
N THR A 274 -21.62 -30.31 -0.32
CA THR A 274 -20.68 -29.44 0.37
C THR A 274 -19.87 -28.70 -0.67
N VAL A 275 -19.78 -27.37 -0.57
CA VAL A 275 -19.05 -26.54 -1.53
C VAL A 275 -18.14 -25.60 -0.76
N ASP A 276 -16.82 -25.73 -0.91
CA ASP A 276 -15.87 -24.80 -0.31
C ASP A 276 -16.11 -23.38 -0.84
N SER A 277 -16.11 -22.38 0.04
CA SER A 277 -16.46 -21.00 -0.30
C SER A 277 -15.35 -20.24 -1.03
N THR A 278 -14.22 -20.89 -1.33
CA THR A 278 -13.08 -20.31 -2.04
C THR A 278 -13.51 -19.82 -3.41
N VAL A 279 -13.10 -18.61 -3.80
CA VAL A 279 -13.36 -18.06 -5.13
C VAL A 279 -12.24 -18.44 -6.10
N LEU A 280 -12.57 -19.06 -7.23
CA LEU A 280 -11.61 -19.29 -8.32
C LEU A 280 -11.52 -18.03 -9.20
N ILE A 281 -10.32 -17.48 -9.40
CA ILE A 281 -10.08 -16.35 -10.32
C ILE A 281 -9.33 -16.88 -11.54
N LEU A 282 -9.91 -16.73 -12.72
CA LEU A 282 -9.31 -17.08 -14.02
C LEU A 282 -8.87 -15.79 -14.73
N ALA A 283 -7.57 -15.67 -15.00
CA ALA A 283 -6.98 -14.47 -15.60
C ALA A 283 -5.80 -14.81 -16.52
N LYS A 284 -5.43 -13.87 -17.40
CA LYS A 284 -4.29 -13.98 -18.33
C LYS A 284 -2.90 -13.82 -17.67
N ASP A 285 -2.84 -13.11 -16.54
CA ASP A 285 -1.61 -12.79 -15.81
C ASP A 285 -1.93 -12.40 -14.34
N ALA A 286 -0.89 -12.31 -13.50
CA ALA A 286 -1.03 -12.04 -12.08
C ALA A 286 -1.56 -10.62 -11.77
N ALA A 287 -1.20 -9.62 -12.58
CA ALA A 287 -1.70 -8.25 -12.42
C ALA A 287 -3.22 -8.19 -12.66
N THR A 288 -3.69 -8.86 -13.72
CA THR A 288 -5.11 -8.98 -14.05
C THR A 288 -5.87 -9.79 -12.99
N ALA A 289 -5.27 -10.86 -12.45
CA ALA A 289 -5.84 -11.59 -11.32
C ALA A 289 -5.96 -10.72 -10.06
N LYS A 290 -4.97 -9.85 -9.81
CA LYS A 290 -4.94 -8.94 -8.65
C LYS A 290 -6.16 -8.02 -8.63
N LEU A 291 -6.54 -7.47 -9.78
CA LEU A 291 -7.70 -6.58 -9.94
C LEU A 291 -9.04 -7.21 -9.51
N ALA A 292 -9.19 -8.53 -9.66
CA ALA A 292 -10.32 -9.27 -9.09
C ALA A 292 -10.14 -9.61 -7.60
N SER A 293 -8.92 -9.95 -7.19
CA SER A 293 -8.63 -10.38 -5.82
C SER A 293 -8.61 -9.24 -4.80
N ASP A 294 -8.34 -8.00 -5.20
CA ASP A 294 -8.21 -6.86 -4.28
C ASP A 294 -9.46 -6.68 -3.42
N GLY A 295 -10.64 -6.72 -4.02
CA GLY A 295 -11.92 -6.66 -3.31
C GLY A 295 -12.17 -7.88 -2.42
N LEU A 296 -11.79 -9.09 -2.85
CA LEU A 296 -11.93 -10.30 -2.01
C LEU A 296 -10.98 -10.23 -0.80
N ASN A 297 -9.76 -9.77 -1.01
CA ASN A 297 -8.75 -9.55 0.02
C ASN A 297 -9.16 -8.44 1.01
N ALA A 298 -9.85 -7.38 0.54
CA ALA A 298 -10.42 -6.35 1.39
C ALA A 298 -11.39 -6.93 2.43
N TYR A 299 -12.29 -7.82 1.98
CA TYR A 299 -13.25 -8.51 2.85
C TYR A 299 -12.63 -9.64 3.69
N GLY A 300 -11.48 -10.19 3.28
CA GLY A 300 -10.91 -11.42 3.85
C GLY A 300 -11.52 -12.72 3.29
N ILE A 301 -12.08 -12.68 2.08
CA ILE A 301 -12.66 -13.85 1.40
C ILE A 301 -11.54 -14.67 0.72
N PRO A 302 -11.38 -15.97 1.04
CA PRO A 302 -10.39 -16.83 0.40
C PRO A 302 -10.62 -16.96 -1.11
N PHE A 303 -9.54 -16.86 -1.88
CA PHE A 303 -9.53 -17.03 -3.32
C PHE A 303 -8.32 -17.86 -3.78
N GLN A 304 -8.41 -18.40 -5.00
CA GLN A 304 -7.31 -19.00 -5.72
C GLN A 304 -7.22 -18.36 -7.10
N SER A 305 -6.10 -17.68 -7.38
CA SER A 305 -5.79 -17.21 -8.73
C SER A 305 -5.21 -18.35 -9.57
N PHE A 306 -5.73 -18.51 -10.78
CA PHE A 306 -5.25 -19.47 -11.77
C PHE A 306 -4.99 -18.76 -13.10
N ILE A 307 -3.72 -18.76 -13.52
CA ILE A 307 -3.28 -18.05 -14.71
C ILE A 307 -3.40 -18.97 -15.93
N VAL A 308 -4.12 -18.50 -16.94
CA VAL A 308 -4.33 -19.21 -18.21
C VAL A 308 -3.55 -18.48 -19.30
N ALA A 309 -2.39 -19.01 -19.64
CA ALA A 309 -1.53 -18.44 -20.69
C ALA A 309 -2.15 -18.61 -22.09
N GLN A 310 -1.69 -17.83 -23.07
CA GLN A 310 -2.17 -17.88 -24.47
C GLN A 310 -2.09 -19.28 -25.12
N ALA A 311 -1.10 -20.09 -24.72
CA ALA A 311 -0.96 -21.48 -25.18
C ALA A 311 -2.03 -22.44 -24.60
N GLY A 312 -2.95 -21.94 -23.77
CA GLY A 312 -3.89 -22.71 -22.98
C GLY A 312 -3.29 -23.18 -21.65
N SER A 313 -4.14 -23.66 -20.75
CA SER A 313 -3.75 -24.25 -19.46
C SER A 313 -4.80 -25.26 -19.01
N THR A 314 -4.44 -26.29 -18.26
CA THR A 314 -5.42 -27.26 -17.74
C THR A 314 -6.09 -26.69 -16.49
N LEU A 315 -7.42 -26.53 -16.51
CA LEU A 315 -8.18 -26.02 -15.36
C LEU A 315 -7.86 -26.79 -14.07
N PRO A 316 -7.88 -26.12 -12.89
CA PRO A 316 -7.79 -26.80 -11.61
C PRO A 316 -9.00 -27.73 -11.39
N VAL A 317 -8.84 -28.72 -10.51
CA VAL A 317 -9.90 -29.68 -10.17
C VAL A 317 -11.07 -28.93 -9.52
N LEU A 318 -12.20 -28.85 -10.23
CA LEU A 318 -13.38 -28.08 -9.79
C LEU A 318 -14.13 -28.76 -8.63
N ASN A 319 -14.14 -30.10 -8.60
CA ASN A 319 -14.83 -30.89 -7.58
C ASN A 319 -14.03 -32.17 -7.26
N SER A 320 -14.02 -32.57 -5.98
CA SER A 320 -13.34 -33.79 -5.51
C SER A 320 -14.25 -35.03 -5.53
N SER A 321 -15.57 -34.84 -5.57
CA SER A 321 -16.57 -35.91 -5.73
C SER A 321 -17.85 -35.37 -6.39
N LEU A 322 -18.88 -36.20 -6.57
CA LEU A 322 -20.19 -35.77 -7.05
C LEU A 322 -20.95 -34.86 -6.05
N THR A 323 -20.48 -34.76 -4.80
CA THR A 323 -21.15 -34.00 -3.72
C THR A 323 -20.20 -33.05 -2.99
N SER A 324 -18.97 -32.87 -3.49
CA SER A 324 -17.95 -31.98 -2.90
C SER A 324 -17.32 -31.10 -3.98
N GLY A 325 -17.74 -29.84 -4.02
CA GLY A 325 -17.19 -28.80 -4.91
C GLY A 325 -16.10 -27.99 -4.23
N ASN A 326 -15.04 -27.63 -4.95
CA ASN A 326 -13.85 -26.99 -4.40
C ASN A 326 -13.91 -25.45 -4.45
N TYR A 327 -14.90 -24.88 -5.14
CA TYR A 327 -15.04 -23.42 -5.35
C TYR A 327 -16.47 -22.94 -5.23
N GLY A 328 -16.70 -21.89 -4.45
CA GLY A 328 -18.03 -21.33 -4.14
C GLY A 328 -18.44 -20.19 -5.05
N GLY A 329 -17.49 -19.64 -5.80
CA GLY A 329 -17.66 -18.60 -6.80
C GLY A 329 -16.54 -18.69 -7.84
N ILE A 330 -16.79 -18.18 -9.04
CA ILE A 330 -15.79 -18.08 -10.11
C ILE A 330 -15.78 -16.64 -10.61
N ILE A 331 -14.60 -16.03 -10.77
CA ILE A 331 -14.42 -14.76 -11.46
C ILE A 331 -13.57 -15.04 -12.70
N VAL A 332 -13.96 -14.49 -13.85
CA VAL A 332 -13.15 -14.49 -15.07
C VAL A 332 -12.89 -13.05 -15.49
N MET A 333 -11.61 -12.74 -15.73
CA MET A 333 -11.16 -11.43 -16.18
C MET A 333 -10.93 -11.42 -17.70
N SER A 334 -11.48 -10.43 -18.39
CA SER A 334 -11.23 -10.12 -19.80
C SER A 334 -11.43 -11.33 -20.75
N SER A 335 -12.41 -12.20 -20.46
CA SER A 335 -12.59 -13.53 -21.10
C SER A 335 -11.36 -14.47 -21.11
N VAL A 336 -10.26 -14.11 -20.42
CA VAL A 336 -8.90 -14.60 -20.71
C VAL A 336 -8.60 -14.58 -22.21
N ALA A 337 -8.94 -13.49 -22.88
CA ALA A 337 -8.82 -13.35 -24.32
C ALA A 337 -7.42 -12.91 -24.76
N TYR A 338 -6.97 -13.45 -25.88
CA TYR A 338 -5.73 -13.08 -26.58
C TYR A 338 -6.00 -12.97 -28.08
N ASP A 339 -5.24 -12.10 -28.76
CA ASP A 339 -5.19 -12.10 -30.23
C ASP A 339 -4.30 -13.24 -30.73
N TYR A 340 -4.90 -14.23 -31.39
CA TYR A 340 -4.19 -15.32 -32.07
C TYR A 340 -3.78 -14.98 -33.51
N GLY A 341 -4.10 -13.75 -33.97
CA GLY A 341 -3.75 -13.23 -35.27
C GLY A 341 -4.54 -13.83 -36.43
N GLY A 342 -4.23 -13.34 -37.64
CA GLY A 342 -4.83 -13.80 -38.88
C GLY A 342 -6.36 -13.72 -38.87
N THR A 343 -7.01 -14.80 -39.30
CA THR A 343 -8.48 -14.94 -39.29
C THR A 343 -9.04 -15.46 -37.97
N THR A 344 -8.20 -15.86 -37.02
CA THR A 344 -8.63 -16.36 -35.71
C THR A 344 -8.97 -15.19 -34.77
N GLY A 345 -8.13 -14.15 -34.80
CA GLY A 345 -8.30 -12.92 -34.04
C GLY A 345 -8.36 -13.15 -32.52
N TRP A 346 -9.13 -12.31 -31.84
CA TRP A 346 -9.34 -12.39 -30.40
C TRP A 346 -10.21 -13.60 -30.01
N GLN A 347 -9.65 -14.50 -29.21
CA GLN A 347 -10.34 -15.68 -28.67
C GLN A 347 -9.95 -15.89 -27.20
N SER A 348 -10.81 -16.56 -26.42
CA SER A 348 -10.47 -17.03 -25.08
C SER A 348 -9.41 -18.13 -25.14
N ALA A 349 -8.41 -18.08 -24.25
CA ALA A 349 -7.47 -19.20 -24.04
C ALA A 349 -8.10 -20.37 -23.25
N ILE A 350 -9.30 -20.19 -22.69
CA ILE A 350 -10.11 -21.26 -22.12
C ILE A 350 -10.89 -21.94 -23.26
N THR A 351 -10.70 -23.24 -23.44
CA THR A 351 -11.29 -23.98 -24.57
C THR A 351 -12.80 -24.20 -24.39
N THR A 352 -13.51 -24.53 -25.47
CA THR A 352 -14.96 -24.85 -25.43
C THR A 352 -15.30 -25.97 -24.44
N ASP A 353 -14.45 -27.00 -24.34
CA ASP A 353 -14.63 -28.10 -23.38
C ASP A 353 -14.42 -27.63 -21.93
N GLN A 354 -13.46 -26.74 -21.71
CA GLN A 354 -13.21 -26.13 -20.40
C GLN A 354 -14.35 -25.19 -19.97
N TRP A 355 -14.88 -24.38 -20.89
CA TRP A 355 -16.10 -23.61 -20.67
C TRP A 355 -17.29 -24.51 -20.35
N THR A 356 -17.42 -25.64 -21.03
CA THR A 356 -18.45 -26.64 -20.75
C THR A 356 -18.29 -27.24 -19.36
N ALA A 357 -17.06 -27.56 -18.94
CA ALA A 357 -16.77 -28.03 -17.58
C ALA A 357 -17.12 -27.01 -16.49
N LEU A 358 -16.75 -25.73 -16.68
CA LEU A 358 -17.12 -24.63 -15.78
C LEU A 358 -18.65 -24.45 -15.69
N ASN A 359 -19.34 -24.44 -16.84
CA ASN A 359 -20.80 -24.32 -16.90
C ASN A 359 -21.52 -25.50 -16.23
N ASN A 360 -21.03 -26.73 -16.42
CA ASN A 360 -21.56 -27.92 -15.75
C ASN A 360 -21.32 -27.87 -14.24
N TYR A 361 -20.16 -27.37 -13.80
CA TYR A 361 -19.84 -27.19 -12.38
C TYR A 361 -20.80 -26.18 -11.72
N GLN A 362 -21.10 -25.05 -12.37
CA GLN A 362 -22.10 -24.09 -11.89
C GLN A 362 -23.46 -24.74 -11.62
N LEU A 363 -23.97 -25.51 -12.57
CA LEU A 363 -25.25 -26.22 -12.46
C LEU A 363 -25.22 -27.34 -11.39
N SER A 364 -24.10 -28.05 -11.26
CA SER A 364 -23.98 -29.19 -10.32
C SER A 364 -23.85 -28.76 -8.85
N PHE A 365 -23.33 -27.55 -8.59
CA PHE A 365 -23.00 -27.08 -7.24
C PHE A 365 -23.64 -25.72 -6.87
N ASN A 366 -24.55 -25.20 -7.69
CA ASN A 366 -25.19 -23.88 -7.55
C ASN A 366 -24.20 -22.71 -7.49
N VAL A 367 -23.07 -22.81 -8.18
CA VAL A 367 -21.98 -21.83 -8.14
C VAL A 367 -22.24 -20.69 -9.12
N ARG A 368 -22.08 -19.45 -8.64
CA ARG A 368 -22.23 -18.22 -9.43
C ARG A 368 -20.90 -17.83 -10.10
N MET A 369 -20.98 -17.30 -11.33
CA MET A 369 -19.82 -16.81 -12.08
C MET A 369 -19.91 -15.30 -12.29
N VAL A 370 -18.82 -14.57 -12.04
CA VAL A 370 -18.64 -13.17 -12.38
C VAL A 370 -17.72 -13.07 -13.59
N ARG A 371 -18.02 -12.14 -14.48
CA ARG A 371 -17.27 -11.80 -15.68
C ARG A 371 -16.97 -10.31 -15.64
N ILE A 372 -15.69 -9.93 -15.73
CA ILE A 372 -15.24 -8.53 -15.60
C ILE A 372 -14.42 -8.17 -16.84
N ASP A 373 -14.50 -6.92 -17.30
CA ASP A 373 -13.80 -6.43 -18.49
C ASP A 373 -14.19 -7.21 -19.77
N GLU A 374 -15.48 -7.51 -19.93
CA GLU A 374 -15.99 -8.26 -21.08
C GLU A 374 -16.45 -7.35 -22.23
N TYR A 375 -16.26 -7.82 -23.46
CA TYR A 375 -16.89 -7.21 -24.62
C TYR A 375 -18.34 -7.72 -24.78
N PRO A 376 -19.35 -6.85 -24.96
CA PRO A 376 -20.74 -7.27 -25.13
C PRO A 376 -20.94 -8.27 -26.29
N GLY A 377 -21.78 -9.28 -26.10
CA GLY A 377 -21.97 -10.33 -27.10
C GLY A 377 -22.97 -11.41 -26.70
N ALA A 378 -23.24 -12.33 -27.63
CA ALA A 378 -24.30 -13.32 -27.51
C ALA A 378 -24.17 -14.22 -26.26
N SER A 379 -22.94 -14.55 -25.84
CA SER A 379 -22.64 -15.30 -24.61
C SER A 379 -23.12 -14.62 -23.31
N PHE A 380 -23.48 -13.34 -23.40
CA PHE A 380 -23.96 -12.49 -22.30
C PHE A 380 -25.38 -11.98 -22.56
N GLY A 381 -26.08 -12.47 -23.59
CA GLY A 381 -27.43 -12.00 -23.96
C GLY A 381 -27.48 -10.55 -24.44
N THR A 382 -26.37 -10.06 -25.01
CA THR A 382 -26.20 -8.66 -25.44
C THR A 382 -25.60 -8.54 -26.84
N THR A 383 -25.66 -7.32 -27.38
CA THR A 383 -24.87 -6.83 -28.51
C THR A 383 -24.18 -5.53 -28.09
N PRO A 384 -23.00 -5.18 -28.62
CA PRO A 384 -22.44 -3.84 -28.43
C PRO A 384 -23.39 -2.77 -28.99
N GLY A 385 -23.35 -1.58 -28.40
CA GLY A 385 -24.05 -0.39 -28.87
C GLY A 385 -23.52 0.10 -30.22
N ALA A 386 -24.34 0.90 -30.92
CA ALA A 386 -24.07 1.32 -32.29
C ALA A 386 -22.75 2.12 -32.46
N ASP A 387 -22.38 2.89 -31.44
CA ASP A 387 -21.20 3.76 -31.44
C ASP A 387 -19.91 3.05 -30.98
N GLY A 388 -20.00 1.77 -30.58
CA GLY A 388 -18.85 0.98 -30.12
C GLY A 388 -18.45 1.27 -28.67
N GLY A 389 -17.15 1.46 -28.43
CA GLY A 389 -16.57 1.63 -27.09
C GLY A 389 -16.21 3.07 -26.72
N CYS A 390 -16.17 3.35 -25.43
CA CYS A 390 -15.98 4.67 -24.82
C CYS A 390 -14.94 4.58 -23.67
N CYS A 391 -14.31 5.66 -23.22
CA CYS A 391 -14.36 7.02 -23.75
C CYS A 391 -12.94 7.56 -23.95
N THR A 392 -12.71 8.25 -25.06
CA THR A 392 -11.47 9.03 -25.25
C THR A 392 -11.52 10.30 -24.41
N SER A 393 -10.49 10.55 -23.61
CA SER A 393 -10.32 11.83 -22.89
C SER A 393 -10.51 13.03 -23.82
N PRO A 394 -11.24 14.09 -23.42
CA PRO A 394 -11.74 14.39 -22.07
C PRO A 394 -13.20 13.93 -21.81
N VAL A 395 -13.74 12.98 -22.58
CA VAL A 395 -15.13 12.53 -22.40
C VAL A 395 -15.26 11.63 -21.18
N THR A 396 -15.96 12.11 -20.15
CA THR A 396 -16.46 11.28 -19.04
C THR A 396 -17.85 10.76 -19.37
N GLN A 397 -18.05 9.45 -19.21
CA GLN A 397 -19.38 8.84 -19.12
C GLN A 397 -19.66 8.48 -17.66
N ASN A 398 -20.91 8.61 -17.22
CA ASN A 398 -21.33 8.24 -15.88
C ASN A 398 -21.96 6.83 -15.88
N ILE A 399 -21.54 5.97 -14.95
CA ILE A 399 -22.18 4.69 -14.64
C ILE A 399 -23.08 4.82 -13.41
N SER A 400 -24.19 4.08 -13.38
CA SER A 400 -25.02 3.89 -12.18
C SER A 400 -25.61 2.49 -12.11
N PHE A 401 -25.90 1.98 -10.91
CA PHE A 401 -26.72 0.79 -10.74
C PHE A 401 -28.18 1.10 -11.11
N SER A 402 -28.76 0.37 -12.05
CA SER A 402 -30.18 0.45 -12.37
C SER A 402 -31.03 -0.42 -11.44
N ASP A 403 -30.47 -1.51 -10.91
CA ASP A 403 -31.12 -2.41 -9.96
C ASP A 403 -30.08 -3.05 -9.03
N THR A 404 -30.40 -3.13 -7.74
CA THR A 404 -29.56 -3.72 -6.67
C THR A 404 -30.25 -4.88 -5.92
N SER A 405 -31.46 -5.28 -6.36
CA SER A 405 -32.30 -6.30 -5.72
C SER A 405 -31.69 -7.71 -5.68
N ASP A 406 -30.76 -8.03 -6.58
CA ASP A 406 -30.05 -9.31 -6.62
C ASP A 406 -28.86 -9.39 -5.63
N PHE A 407 -28.46 -8.25 -5.03
CA PHE A 407 -27.34 -8.13 -4.09
C PHE A 407 -27.61 -7.11 -2.97
N PRO A 408 -28.76 -7.20 -2.26
CA PRO A 408 -29.21 -6.16 -1.32
C PRO A 408 -28.27 -6.02 -0.11
N THR A 409 -27.54 -7.07 0.26
CA THR A 409 -26.55 -7.06 1.34
C THR A 409 -25.33 -6.20 1.03
N ALA A 410 -25.08 -5.88 -0.24
CA ALA A 410 -24.06 -4.92 -0.65
C ALA A 410 -24.39 -3.50 -0.16
N GLN A 411 -25.67 -3.19 0.10
CA GLN A 411 -26.13 -1.90 0.60
C GLN A 411 -25.67 -0.70 -0.26
N LEU A 412 -25.65 -0.90 -1.58
CA LEU A 412 -25.31 0.12 -2.59
C LEU A 412 -26.56 0.86 -3.04
N LYS A 413 -26.43 2.16 -3.34
CA LYS A 413 -27.56 2.99 -3.78
C LYS A 413 -27.74 2.94 -5.30
N ALA A 414 -28.95 2.58 -5.74
CA ALA A 414 -29.34 2.60 -7.14
C ALA A 414 -29.56 4.03 -7.66
N ASN A 415 -29.44 4.22 -8.97
CA ASN A 415 -29.61 5.47 -9.71
C ASN A 415 -28.63 6.60 -9.33
N VAL A 416 -27.53 6.27 -8.65
CA VAL A 416 -26.46 7.19 -8.28
C VAL A 416 -25.34 7.13 -9.33
N LYS A 417 -24.99 8.29 -9.91
CA LYS A 417 -23.96 8.41 -10.95
C LYS A 417 -22.54 8.46 -10.38
N VAL A 418 -21.59 7.79 -11.03
CA VAL A 418 -20.14 7.89 -10.78
C VAL A 418 -19.40 7.92 -12.12
N GLY A 419 -18.35 8.74 -12.24
CA GLY A 419 -17.57 8.87 -13.48
C GLY A 419 -16.77 7.61 -13.80
N THR A 420 -16.63 7.29 -15.09
CA THR A 420 -15.81 6.17 -15.57
C THR A 420 -14.45 6.63 -16.10
N ASP A 421 -13.91 7.73 -15.56
CA ASP A 421 -12.67 8.35 -16.03
C ASP A 421 -11.51 7.35 -16.06
N GLY A 422 -10.82 7.26 -17.21
CA GLY A 422 -9.73 6.31 -17.44
C GLY A 422 -10.14 4.84 -17.60
N LEU A 423 -11.42 4.48 -17.37
CA LEU A 423 -11.92 3.12 -17.56
C LEU A 423 -12.52 2.97 -18.97
N TYR A 424 -11.93 2.09 -19.78
CA TYR A 424 -12.53 1.72 -21.07
C TYR A 424 -13.78 0.88 -20.84
N HIS A 425 -14.82 1.08 -21.65
CA HIS A 425 -16.09 0.39 -21.55
C HIS A 425 -16.83 0.35 -22.88
N VAL A 426 -17.81 -0.53 -22.99
CA VAL A 426 -18.64 -0.67 -24.20
C VAL A 426 -20.11 -0.72 -23.80
N PRO A 427 -20.89 0.35 -24.01
CA PRO A 427 -22.32 0.33 -23.76
C PRO A 427 -23.01 -0.80 -24.56
N ALA A 428 -23.81 -1.61 -23.87
CA ALA A 428 -24.46 -2.79 -24.44
C ALA A 428 -25.97 -2.59 -24.63
N THR A 429 -26.55 -3.37 -25.55
CA THR A 429 -28.00 -3.56 -25.70
C THR A 429 -28.35 -5.01 -25.40
N ILE A 430 -29.36 -5.26 -24.56
CA ILE A 430 -29.87 -6.62 -24.30
C ILE A 430 -30.63 -7.13 -25.52
N THR A 431 -30.32 -8.36 -25.93
CA THR A 431 -30.94 -9.03 -27.09
C THR A 431 -32.03 -10.05 -26.69
N ASP A 432 -31.99 -10.55 -25.44
CA ASP A 432 -33.02 -11.43 -24.87
C ASP A 432 -33.26 -11.12 -23.38
N SER A 433 -34.38 -10.43 -23.11
CA SER A 433 -34.78 -10.09 -21.74
C SER A 433 -35.39 -11.26 -20.95
N SER A 434 -35.64 -12.41 -21.56
CA SER A 434 -36.14 -13.61 -20.85
C SER A 434 -35.03 -14.32 -20.07
N THR A 435 -33.77 -14.17 -20.51
CA THR A 435 -32.58 -14.74 -19.86
C THR A 435 -31.63 -13.69 -19.28
N THR A 436 -31.81 -12.40 -19.59
CA THR A 436 -30.83 -11.33 -19.29
C THR A 436 -31.47 -10.08 -18.71
N LYS A 437 -30.96 -9.62 -17.57
CA LYS A 437 -31.44 -8.44 -16.82
C LYS A 437 -30.32 -7.40 -16.71
N ALA A 438 -30.62 -6.13 -16.99
CA ALA A 438 -29.69 -5.02 -16.74
C ALA A 438 -29.65 -4.68 -15.23
N VAL A 439 -28.44 -4.52 -14.68
CA VAL A 439 -28.21 -4.14 -13.26
C VAL A 439 -27.37 -2.88 -13.11
N ALA A 440 -26.60 -2.51 -14.13
CA ALA A 440 -25.98 -1.18 -14.23
C ALA A 440 -26.13 -0.62 -15.64
N VAL A 441 -26.15 0.71 -15.75
CA VAL A 441 -26.28 1.45 -17.01
C VAL A 441 -25.22 2.55 -17.11
N PHE A 442 -24.78 2.81 -18.33
CA PHE A 442 -24.10 4.04 -18.69
C PHE A 442 -25.15 5.07 -19.08
N THR A 443 -25.14 6.21 -18.39
CA THR A 443 -26.03 7.33 -18.73
C THR A 443 -25.37 8.22 -19.79
N PRO A 444 -26.13 8.73 -20.78
CA PRO A 444 -25.70 9.87 -21.57
C PRO A 444 -25.34 11.05 -20.66
N ASP A 445 -24.33 11.81 -21.05
CA ASP A 445 -23.86 12.99 -20.35
C ASP A 445 -23.36 14.04 -21.35
N SER A 446 -23.00 15.23 -20.84
CA SER A 446 -22.56 16.39 -21.62
C SER A 446 -21.43 16.13 -22.64
N GLY A 447 -20.60 15.10 -22.42
CA GLY A 447 -19.56 14.66 -23.35
C GLY A 447 -19.88 13.37 -24.14
N SER A 448 -20.91 12.59 -23.77
CA SER A 448 -21.24 11.31 -24.40
C SER A 448 -22.73 11.16 -24.67
N THR A 449 -23.10 11.06 -25.94
CA THR A 449 -24.47 10.81 -26.40
C THR A 449 -24.90 9.34 -26.25
N VAL A 450 -23.99 8.44 -25.90
CA VAL A 450 -24.13 6.99 -26.04
C VAL A 450 -24.55 6.36 -24.71
N GLY A 451 -25.84 6.29 -24.44
CA GLY A 451 -26.36 5.52 -23.30
C GLY A 451 -26.34 4.01 -23.57
N GLY A 452 -26.37 3.19 -22.52
CA GLY A 452 -26.53 1.74 -22.69
C GLY A 452 -26.43 0.95 -21.39
N VAL A 453 -26.48 -0.38 -21.49
CA VAL A 453 -26.28 -1.29 -20.36
C VAL A 453 -24.79 -1.43 -20.07
N ALA A 454 -24.41 -1.25 -18.80
CA ALA A 454 -23.03 -1.37 -18.31
C ALA A 454 -22.75 -2.72 -17.63
N ALA A 455 -23.79 -3.34 -17.05
CA ALA A 455 -23.71 -4.68 -16.49
C ALA A 455 -25.04 -5.43 -16.56
N VAL A 456 -24.94 -6.76 -16.70
CA VAL A 456 -26.10 -7.66 -16.72
C VAL A 456 -25.94 -8.81 -15.73
N ILE A 457 -27.07 -9.37 -15.30
CA ILE A 457 -27.16 -10.72 -14.75
C ILE A 457 -27.88 -11.59 -15.78
N ASN A 458 -27.29 -12.74 -16.12
CA ASN A 458 -27.95 -13.77 -16.91
C ASN A 458 -28.41 -14.94 -16.03
N ASN A 459 -29.54 -15.54 -16.41
CA ASN A 459 -29.96 -16.85 -15.94
C ASN A 459 -30.22 -17.76 -17.16
N PHE A 460 -29.26 -18.63 -17.45
CA PHE A 460 -29.35 -19.61 -18.53
C PHE A 460 -29.75 -20.96 -17.97
N ASN A 461 -31.06 -21.16 -17.74
CA ASN A 461 -31.64 -22.40 -17.21
C ASN A 461 -31.02 -22.87 -15.89
N GLY A 462 -30.83 -21.94 -14.94
CA GLY A 462 -30.21 -22.19 -13.64
C GLY A 462 -28.72 -21.87 -13.58
N ARG A 463 -28.05 -21.68 -14.72
CA ARG A 463 -26.67 -21.16 -14.75
C ARG A 463 -26.69 -19.64 -14.64
N GLU A 464 -26.23 -19.14 -13.50
CA GLU A 464 -26.20 -17.71 -13.16
C GLU A 464 -24.84 -17.08 -13.50
N GLN A 465 -24.80 -15.94 -14.20
CA GLN A 465 -23.58 -15.11 -14.30
C GLN A 465 -23.86 -13.61 -14.19
N PHE A 466 -22.91 -12.86 -13.62
CA PHE A 466 -22.92 -11.39 -13.54
C PHE A 466 -21.79 -10.86 -14.43
N VAL A 467 -22.09 -9.94 -15.36
CA VAL A 467 -21.17 -9.49 -16.40
C VAL A 467 -21.00 -7.97 -16.38
N TRP A 468 -19.76 -7.49 -16.40
CA TRP A 468 -19.39 -6.08 -16.53
C TRP A 468 -18.79 -5.78 -17.91
N PHE A 469 -19.31 -4.73 -18.56
CA PHE A 469 -18.81 -4.24 -19.85
C PHE A 469 -17.89 -3.01 -19.68
N ILE A 470 -17.04 -3.06 -18.65
CA ILE A 470 -16.11 -2.00 -18.24
C ILE A 470 -14.82 -2.62 -17.67
N SER A 471 -13.69 -2.00 -18.00
CA SER A 471 -12.38 -2.34 -17.48
C SER A 471 -12.26 -2.07 -15.98
N TRP A 472 -11.28 -2.68 -15.33
CA TRP A 472 -11.14 -2.67 -13.87
C TRP A 472 -9.79 -2.11 -13.42
N ALA A 473 -9.79 -1.29 -12.36
CA ALA A 473 -8.58 -0.67 -11.81
C ALA A 473 -8.76 -0.32 -10.32
N THR A 474 -8.74 -1.33 -9.44
CA THR A 474 -8.88 -1.16 -7.97
C THR A 474 -7.76 -0.36 -7.33
N ASP A 475 -6.60 -0.28 -7.98
CA ASP A 475 -5.39 0.43 -7.58
C ASP A 475 -5.52 1.96 -7.66
N TRP A 476 -6.36 2.52 -8.53
CA TRP A 476 -6.58 3.98 -8.62
C TRP A 476 -8.05 4.42 -8.77
N SER A 477 -8.96 3.57 -9.26
CA SER A 477 -10.34 3.98 -9.55
C SER A 477 -11.27 3.86 -8.33
N GLN A 478 -11.88 4.98 -7.93
CA GLN A 478 -13.02 4.99 -6.99
C GLN A 478 -14.18 4.13 -7.54
N THR A 479 -14.41 4.17 -8.85
CA THR A 479 -15.50 3.49 -9.53
C THR A 479 -15.33 1.97 -9.50
N SER A 480 -14.14 1.43 -9.83
CA SER A 480 -13.89 -0.01 -9.67
C SER A 480 -14.05 -0.47 -8.22
N ASN A 481 -13.59 0.33 -7.25
CA ASN A 481 -13.78 0.04 -5.84
C ASN A 481 -15.26 0.11 -5.41
N TRP A 482 -16.10 0.98 -5.98
CA TRP A 482 -17.54 0.99 -5.67
C TRP A 482 -18.29 -0.19 -6.30
N LEU A 483 -17.98 -0.53 -7.55
CA LEU A 483 -18.70 -1.55 -8.31
C LEU A 483 -18.41 -2.98 -7.83
N GLN A 484 -17.23 -3.24 -7.25
CA GLN A 484 -16.84 -4.60 -6.82
C GLN A 484 -17.80 -5.21 -5.78
N HIS A 485 -18.33 -4.38 -4.88
CA HIS A 485 -19.20 -4.83 -3.80
C HIS A 485 -20.49 -5.49 -4.32
N ALA A 486 -21.01 -5.06 -5.47
CA ALA A 486 -22.19 -5.67 -6.07
C ALA A 486 -21.95 -7.12 -6.45
N HIS A 487 -20.90 -7.40 -7.24
CA HIS A 487 -20.64 -8.75 -7.72
C HIS A 487 -20.09 -9.67 -6.62
N ILE A 488 -19.33 -9.15 -5.63
CA ILE A 488 -18.86 -9.92 -4.47
C ILE A 488 -20.06 -10.40 -3.63
N HIS A 489 -20.96 -9.50 -3.25
CA HIS A 489 -22.16 -9.87 -2.49
C HIS A 489 -23.13 -10.74 -3.28
N TRP A 490 -23.26 -10.50 -4.59
CA TRP A 490 -24.07 -11.34 -5.48
C TRP A 490 -23.52 -12.78 -5.56
N MET A 491 -22.24 -12.94 -5.86
CA MET A 491 -21.58 -14.24 -6.05
C MET A 491 -21.64 -15.10 -4.77
N THR A 492 -21.33 -14.49 -3.62
CA THR A 492 -21.37 -15.13 -2.30
C THR A 492 -22.79 -15.25 -1.72
N ARG A 493 -23.80 -14.66 -2.37
CA ARG A 493 -25.19 -14.54 -1.85
C ARG A 493 -25.25 -13.87 -0.47
N GLY A 494 -24.24 -13.06 -0.12
CA GLY A 494 -24.08 -12.43 1.20
C GLY A 494 -23.72 -13.40 2.34
N VAL A 495 -23.27 -14.63 2.05
CA VAL A 495 -22.73 -15.58 3.03
C VAL A 495 -21.26 -15.83 2.71
N PHE A 496 -20.34 -15.38 3.57
CA PHE A 496 -18.90 -15.59 3.34
C PHE A 496 -18.10 -15.51 4.65
N VAL A 497 -16.97 -16.22 4.71
CA VAL A 497 -15.91 -15.90 5.67
C VAL A 497 -15.26 -14.57 5.25
N GLY A 498 -15.10 -13.67 6.21
CA GLY A 498 -14.78 -12.26 5.96
C GLY A 498 -15.82 -11.31 6.55
N LYS A 499 -15.54 -10.00 6.44
CA LYS A 499 -16.36 -8.90 6.97
C LYS A 499 -16.32 -7.67 6.05
N ARG A 500 -17.32 -6.82 6.14
CA ARG A 500 -17.24 -5.41 5.71
C ARG A 500 -17.38 -4.53 6.95
N LYS A 501 -16.43 -3.64 7.20
CA LYS A 501 -16.50 -2.56 8.18
C LYS A 501 -15.87 -1.32 7.56
N VAL A 502 -16.41 -0.14 7.87
CA VAL A 502 -15.86 1.15 7.44
C VAL A 502 -15.43 1.92 8.67
N HIS A 503 -14.14 2.23 8.73
CA HIS A 503 -13.58 3.06 9.79
C HIS A 503 -13.08 4.37 9.19
N LEU A 504 -13.53 5.49 9.77
CA LEU A 504 -13.05 6.84 9.45
C LEU A 504 -12.59 7.47 10.75
N SER A 505 -11.27 7.46 10.96
CA SER A 505 -10.65 7.89 12.22
C SER A 505 -9.69 9.03 11.88
N ASP A 506 -10.15 10.25 12.12
CA ASP A 506 -9.43 11.47 11.77
C ASP A 506 -8.63 11.90 13.01
N GLN A 507 -7.30 11.80 12.93
CA GLN A 507 -6.37 12.16 14.00
C GLN A 507 -5.93 13.62 13.85
N ILE A 508 -6.00 14.38 14.94
CA ILE A 508 -5.57 15.77 15.05
C ILE A 508 -4.28 15.82 15.87
N ASP A 509 -3.17 15.98 15.18
CA ASP A 509 -1.83 16.16 15.73
C ASP A 509 -1.64 17.61 16.28
N ASP A 510 -0.50 17.88 16.92
CA ASP A 510 -0.06 19.18 17.47
C ASP A 510 -0.96 19.88 18.52
N MET A 511 -1.89 19.18 19.19
CA MET A 511 -2.77 19.86 20.15
C MET A 511 -1.98 20.46 21.32
N GLN A 512 -2.41 21.65 21.77
CA GLN A 512 -1.73 22.60 22.68
C GLN A 512 -0.58 23.42 22.07
N LEU A 513 -0.02 23.05 20.92
CA LEU A 513 1.04 23.83 20.25
C LEU A 513 0.48 25.01 19.44
N SER A 514 1.37 25.93 19.07
CA SER A 514 1.22 26.78 17.90
C SER A 514 1.99 26.18 16.73
N THR A 515 1.47 26.33 15.51
CA THR A 515 2.10 25.81 14.28
C THR A 515 2.43 26.97 13.35
N GLU A 516 3.63 26.98 12.76
CA GLU A 516 4.01 27.97 11.74
C GLU A 516 3.14 27.80 10.48
N MET A 517 2.62 28.90 9.93
CA MET A 517 1.69 28.86 8.80
C MET A 517 2.38 29.09 7.46
N PHE A 518 2.09 28.22 6.48
CA PHE A 518 2.52 28.39 5.09
C PHE A 518 1.95 29.69 4.48
N TYR A 519 0.69 30.00 4.79
CA TYR A 519 0.02 31.21 4.31
C TYR A 519 -1.13 31.66 5.26
N PRO A 520 -1.33 32.98 5.45
CA PRO A 520 -0.54 34.07 4.90
C PRO A 520 0.69 34.36 5.76
N THR A 521 1.83 34.68 5.13
CA THR A 521 3.14 34.84 5.79
C THR A 521 3.23 36.01 6.78
N ASN A 522 2.18 36.82 6.92
CA ASN A 522 2.06 37.86 7.94
C ASN A 522 1.34 37.38 9.23
N ILE A 523 0.85 36.13 9.25
CA ILE A 523 0.38 35.42 10.44
C ILE A 523 1.39 34.28 10.62
N PRO A 524 2.51 34.49 11.34
CA PRO A 524 3.59 33.51 11.38
C PRO A 524 3.16 32.20 12.03
N GLU A 525 2.36 32.25 13.10
CA GLU A 525 1.88 31.08 13.82
C GLU A 525 0.38 31.14 14.11
N VAL A 526 -0.25 29.97 14.21
CA VAL A 526 -1.66 29.81 14.66
C VAL A 526 -1.74 28.71 15.72
N LYS A 527 -2.47 28.99 16.81
CA LYS A 527 -2.98 28.03 17.81
C LYS A 527 -4.50 28.20 17.88
N ILE A 528 -5.27 27.11 17.76
CA ILE A 528 -6.73 27.17 17.85
C ILE A 528 -7.23 27.58 19.25
N GLY A 529 -8.44 28.13 19.31
CA GLY A 529 -9.08 28.56 20.56
C GLY A 529 -10.18 27.62 21.05
N ILE A 530 -10.67 27.88 22.26
CA ILE A 530 -11.81 27.15 22.86
C ILE A 530 -13.05 27.20 21.96
N THR A 531 -13.33 28.33 21.32
CA THR A 531 -14.45 28.50 20.38
C THR A 531 -14.32 27.61 19.13
N ASP A 532 -13.10 27.20 18.74
CA ASP A 532 -12.91 26.27 17.64
C ASP A 532 -13.23 24.84 18.09
N LEU A 533 -12.84 24.44 19.30
CA LEU A 533 -13.22 23.15 19.89
C LEU A 533 -14.74 23.03 20.06
N GLU A 534 -15.39 24.07 20.59
CA GLU A 534 -16.85 24.12 20.76
C GLU A 534 -17.59 24.02 19.41
N ALA A 535 -17.08 24.70 18.37
CA ALA A 535 -17.61 24.55 17.01
C ALA A 535 -17.48 23.11 16.46
N HIS A 536 -16.42 22.37 16.82
CA HIS A 536 -16.24 20.96 16.48
C HIS A 536 -17.16 20.02 17.27
N VAL A 537 -17.43 20.31 18.55
CA VAL A 537 -18.44 19.58 19.35
C VAL A 537 -19.83 19.67 18.71
N ASP A 538 -20.25 20.89 18.35
CA ASP A 538 -21.52 21.14 17.66
C ASP A 538 -21.57 20.47 16.28
N TRP A 539 -20.45 20.49 15.55
CA TRP A 539 -20.35 19.84 14.24
C TRP A 539 -20.38 18.31 14.33
N GLN A 540 -19.62 17.69 15.23
CA GLN A 540 -19.65 16.23 15.43
C GLN A 540 -21.06 15.74 15.79
N THR A 541 -21.76 16.47 16.66
CA THR A 541 -23.17 16.19 16.98
C THR A 541 -24.05 16.28 15.72
N SER A 542 -23.82 17.30 14.89
CA SER A 542 -24.56 17.53 13.65
C SER A 542 -24.32 16.43 12.60
N ILE A 543 -23.06 16.08 12.29
CA ILE A 543 -22.73 15.09 11.26
C ILE A 543 -23.21 13.68 11.63
N ASN A 544 -23.09 13.28 12.90
CA ASN A 544 -23.63 12.00 13.37
C ASN A 544 -25.15 11.87 13.18
N SER A 545 -25.91 12.98 13.27
CA SER A 545 -27.36 12.95 13.01
C SER A 545 -27.75 12.73 11.53
N ARG A 546 -26.79 12.87 10.60
CA ARG A 546 -26.95 12.64 9.15
C ARG A 546 -26.37 11.31 8.65
N LEU A 547 -25.51 10.68 9.44
CA LEU A 547 -24.87 9.42 9.08
C LEU A 547 -25.88 8.24 9.08
N PRO A 548 -25.61 7.15 8.34
CA PRO A 548 -26.44 5.94 8.38
C PRO A 548 -26.49 5.37 9.80
N ALA A 549 -27.63 4.78 10.17
CA ALA A 549 -27.84 4.22 11.50
C ALA A 549 -26.69 3.29 11.91
N GLY A 550 -26.27 3.35 13.18
CA GLY A 550 -25.12 2.59 13.70
C GLY A 550 -23.75 3.24 13.51
N SER A 551 -23.68 4.42 12.86
CA SER A 551 -22.46 5.22 12.82
C SER A 551 -22.16 5.90 14.16
N ASP A 552 -20.87 6.12 14.44
CA ASP A 552 -20.36 6.92 15.57
C ASP A 552 -19.02 7.54 15.12
N PHE A 553 -19.05 8.79 14.65
CA PHE A 553 -17.90 9.54 14.18
C PHE A 553 -17.43 10.57 15.22
N TRP A 554 -16.12 10.65 15.45
CA TRP A 554 -15.49 11.61 16.35
C TRP A 554 -14.00 11.77 16.01
N LEU A 555 -13.42 12.92 16.34
CA LEU A 555 -11.99 13.18 16.14
C LEU A 555 -11.14 12.61 17.29
N GLU A 556 -9.96 12.09 16.98
CA GLU A 556 -8.96 11.64 17.97
C GLU A 556 -7.83 12.68 18.08
N ILE A 557 -7.53 13.17 19.28
CA ILE A 557 -6.64 14.32 19.51
C ILE A 557 -5.29 13.87 20.11
N GLY A 558 -4.22 14.12 19.36
CA GLY A 558 -2.81 14.00 19.77
C GLY A 558 -2.35 15.22 20.56
N HIS A 559 -2.03 15.01 21.84
CA HIS A 559 -1.68 16.10 22.75
C HIS A 559 -0.18 16.27 22.98
N ASN A 560 0.27 17.53 23.07
CA ASN A 560 1.63 17.92 23.45
C ASN A 560 1.63 18.76 24.74
N GLY A 561 1.82 18.12 25.90
CA GLY A 561 1.73 18.76 27.20
C GLY A 561 2.66 19.96 27.43
N ASN A 562 3.79 20.03 26.72
CA ASN A 562 4.67 21.19 26.81
C ASN A 562 4.02 22.47 26.26
N GLY A 563 3.07 22.38 25.32
CA GLY A 563 2.34 23.53 24.79
C GLY A 563 1.37 24.20 25.79
N ASP A 564 0.88 23.43 26.77
CA ASP A 564 0.24 23.97 27.98
C ASP A 564 1.31 24.65 28.85
N ILE A 565 2.36 23.91 29.22
CA ILE A 565 3.38 24.41 30.15
C ILE A 565 4.03 25.71 29.64
N ILE A 566 4.35 25.85 28.35
CA ILE A 566 4.83 27.10 27.74
C ILE A 566 3.88 28.25 28.07
N ASN A 567 2.60 28.12 27.74
CA ASN A 567 1.59 29.16 27.94
C ASN A 567 1.37 29.46 29.43
N SER A 568 1.32 28.41 30.25
CA SER A 568 1.18 28.49 31.70
C SER A 568 2.38 29.17 32.38
N THR A 569 3.62 28.92 31.95
CA THR A 569 4.83 29.57 32.47
C THR A 569 4.94 31.04 32.09
N LEU A 570 4.68 31.38 30.82
CA LEU A 570 4.68 32.77 30.36
C LEU A 570 3.62 33.60 31.10
N THR A 571 2.42 33.04 31.26
CA THR A 571 1.33 33.71 31.98
C THR A 571 1.60 33.81 33.49
N ASP A 572 2.30 32.85 34.11
CA ASP A 572 2.68 32.92 35.53
C ASP A 572 3.73 34.01 35.82
N ASP A 573 4.66 34.24 34.88
CA ASP A 573 5.66 35.32 34.95
C ASP A 573 5.01 36.69 34.71
N ASP A 574 4.21 36.84 33.65
CA ASP A 574 3.43 38.06 33.36
C ASP A 574 2.52 38.49 34.53
N MET A 575 1.91 37.52 35.22
CA MET A 575 1.10 37.78 36.42
C MET A 575 1.91 37.80 37.73
N ASN A 576 3.19 37.44 37.70
CA ASN A 576 4.09 37.25 38.84
C ASN A 576 3.46 36.40 39.97
N THR A 577 2.84 35.26 39.64
CA THR A 577 2.17 34.40 40.65
C THR A 577 3.02 33.25 41.20
N ASN A 578 4.19 32.97 40.61
CA ASN A 578 5.18 31.99 41.07
C ASN A 578 4.57 30.60 41.39
N LYS A 579 3.60 30.15 40.58
CA LYS A 579 2.94 28.84 40.67
C LYS A 579 3.65 27.76 39.87
N CYS A 580 4.38 28.15 38.84
CA CYS A 580 5.15 27.26 37.98
C CYS A 580 6.54 27.02 38.56
N ASN A 581 6.80 25.77 38.90
CA ASN A 581 8.10 25.28 39.30
C ASN A 581 8.31 23.92 38.61
N PRO A 582 9.27 23.77 37.66
CA PRO A 582 10.20 24.80 37.20
C PRO A 582 9.52 26.04 36.57
N PRO A 583 10.17 27.23 36.61
CA PRO A 583 9.57 28.47 36.10
C PRO A 583 9.49 28.53 34.57
N ASP A 584 10.29 27.75 33.87
CA ASP A 584 10.33 27.69 32.40
C ASP A 584 9.94 26.29 31.90
N ALA A 585 9.18 26.24 30.80
CA ALA A 585 8.87 25.02 30.04
C ALA A 585 10.12 24.36 29.44
N VAL A 586 9.95 23.21 28.76
CA VAL A 586 11.04 22.60 28.01
C VAL A 586 11.22 23.35 26.69
N TYR A 587 12.42 23.88 26.47
CA TYR A 587 12.85 24.44 25.19
C TYR A 587 14.10 23.68 24.74
N TRP A 588 14.16 23.33 23.46
CA TRP A 588 15.27 22.63 22.83
C TRP A 588 15.55 23.25 21.45
N GLU A 589 16.80 23.17 21.01
CA GLU A 589 17.20 23.51 19.64
C GLU A 589 17.82 22.25 19.02
N GLN A 590 17.52 21.97 17.75
CA GLN A 590 18.06 20.81 17.04
C GLN A 590 18.73 21.29 15.75
N ASP A 591 20.04 21.52 15.83
CA ASP A 591 20.87 22.12 14.77
C ASP A 591 20.72 21.44 13.39
N VAL A 592 20.57 20.12 13.38
CA VAL A 592 20.40 19.31 12.17
C VAL A 592 19.40 18.20 12.42
N GLN A 593 18.27 18.23 11.72
CA GLN A 593 17.35 17.10 11.67
C GLN A 593 17.93 15.98 10.81
N ALA A 594 17.94 14.75 11.34
CA ALA A 594 18.28 13.58 10.54
C ALA A 594 17.16 13.29 9.51
N PRO A 595 17.51 12.95 8.24
CA PRO A 595 16.52 12.69 7.20
C PRO A 595 15.52 11.60 7.55
N ASN A 596 14.35 11.65 6.92
CA ASN A 596 13.40 10.54 6.98
C ASN A 596 14.05 9.22 6.56
N GLU A 597 13.61 8.15 7.20
CA GLU A 597 14.14 6.78 7.10
C GLU A 597 15.61 6.57 7.50
N TRP A 598 16.34 7.60 7.92
CA TRP A 598 17.69 7.42 8.44
C TRP A 598 17.69 6.52 9.69
N ARG A 599 18.42 5.41 9.61
CA ARG A 599 18.54 4.45 10.71
C ARG A 599 19.66 4.90 11.66
N LYS A 600 19.29 5.43 12.83
CA LYS A 600 20.25 5.92 13.83
C LYS A 600 21.20 4.78 14.25
N PRO A 601 22.53 5.00 14.30
CA PRO A 601 23.43 4.12 15.02
C PRO A 601 23.02 4.04 16.51
N LEU A 602 22.90 2.82 17.04
CA LEU A 602 22.42 2.62 18.42
C LEU A 602 23.45 3.15 19.43
N GLY A 603 22.97 3.81 20.48
CA GLY A 603 23.79 4.44 21.50
C GLY A 603 24.51 5.74 21.07
N THR A 604 24.16 6.33 19.92
CA THR A 604 24.68 7.65 19.48
C THR A 604 23.62 8.74 19.53
N GLY A 605 24.02 9.98 19.22
CA GLY A 605 23.19 11.18 19.41
C GLY A 605 23.51 11.84 20.76
N ASP A 606 23.13 13.10 20.88
CA ASP A 606 23.32 13.93 22.07
C ASP A 606 21.94 14.37 22.59
N ASP A 607 21.80 14.53 23.91
CA ASP A 607 20.57 15.04 24.52
C ASP A 607 20.40 16.52 24.14
N VAL A 608 19.25 16.88 23.55
CA VAL A 608 18.90 18.26 23.17
C VAL A 608 17.94 18.93 24.14
N TRP A 609 17.25 18.14 24.99
CA TRP A 609 16.56 18.68 26.15
C TRP A 609 17.56 19.31 27.15
N PRO A 610 17.23 20.43 27.82
CA PRO A 610 18.18 21.13 28.67
C PRO A 610 18.78 20.24 29.78
N THR A 611 20.11 20.28 29.89
CA THR A 611 20.86 19.39 30.78
C THR A 611 20.71 19.77 32.26
N GLY A 612 20.79 18.74 33.12
CA GLY A 612 20.72 18.88 34.58
C GLY A 612 19.37 18.44 35.17
N THR A 613 19.30 18.39 36.50
CA THR A 613 18.21 17.74 37.26
C THR A 613 16.81 18.37 37.11
N LYS A 614 16.67 19.48 36.37
CA LYS A 614 15.42 20.26 36.22
C LYS A 614 14.34 19.49 35.47
N TYR A 615 14.74 18.69 34.47
CA TYR A 615 13.83 17.97 33.57
C TYR A 615 14.12 16.45 33.55
N GLU A 616 14.44 15.86 34.70
CA GLU A 616 14.50 14.39 34.85
C GLU A 616 13.12 13.79 35.19
N THR A 617 12.25 14.55 35.84
CA THR A 617 10.87 14.16 36.14
C THR A 617 9.90 15.33 35.96
N TYR A 618 8.71 15.04 35.45
CA TYR A 618 7.63 16.02 35.37
C TYR A 618 7.26 16.50 36.78
N SER A 619 7.43 17.79 37.03
CA SER A 619 7.37 18.37 38.38
C SER A 619 6.48 19.62 38.50
N TRP A 620 5.95 20.15 37.40
CA TRP A 620 4.99 21.26 37.43
C TRP A 620 3.73 20.88 38.22
N SER A 621 3.24 21.85 39.00
CA SER A 621 2.05 21.68 39.81
C SER A 621 0.78 21.73 38.97
N LEU A 622 -0.29 21.07 39.42
CA LEU A 622 -1.63 21.21 38.85
C LEU A 622 -2.14 22.67 38.89
N ALA A 623 -1.58 23.51 39.77
CA ALA A 623 -1.90 24.94 39.82
C ALA A 623 -1.17 25.76 38.73
N CYS A 624 -0.05 25.26 38.20
CA CYS A 624 0.62 25.79 37.02
C CYS A 624 -0.11 25.36 35.74
N ALA A 625 -0.29 24.06 35.50
CA ALA A 625 -0.94 23.53 34.28
C ALA A 625 -2.43 23.96 34.10
N LYS A 626 -3.06 24.51 35.15
CA LYS A 626 -4.40 25.10 35.06
C LYS A 626 -4.42 26.61 34.76
N ILE A 627 -3.27 27.22 34.51
CA ILE A 627 -3.19 28.61 34.07
C ILE A 627 -3.63 28.71 32.60
N ASP A 628 -3.15 27.82 31.71
CA ASP A 628 -3.66 27.72 30.34
C ASP A 628 -5.16 27.33 30.35
N GLN A 629 -6.02 28.29 30.00
CA GLN A 629 -7.46 28.07 29.92
C GLN A 629 -7.86 27.10 28.79
N PHE A 630 -7.03 26.97 27.74
CA PHE A 630 -7.22 26.02 26.66
C PHE A 630 -6.98 24.58 27.14
N ALA A 631 -5.88 24.34 27.86
CA ALA A 631 -5.62 23.04 28.48
C ALA A 631 -6.66 22.71 29.56
N LEU A 632 -7.06 23.71 30.37
CA LEU A 632 -8.12 23.58 31.37
C LEU A 632 -9.47 23.15 30.77
N TRP A 633 -9.77 23.48 29.51
CA TRP A 633 -11.01 23.07 28.83
C TRP A 633 -11.18 21.55 28.78
N PHE A 634 -10.10 20.80 28.55
CA PHE A 634 -10.09 19.34 28.52
C PHE A 634 -10.25 18.69 29.90
N THR A 635 -10.00 19.41 31.00
CA THR A 635 -10.19 18.88 32.37
C THR A 635 -11.67 18.69 32.75
N LYS A 636 -12.59 19.22 31.93
CA LYS A 636 -14.05 19.10 32.13
C LYS A 636 -14.54 17.85 31.40
N ALA A 637 -15.04 16.86 32.13
CA ALA A 637 -15.53 15.59 31.55
C ALA A 637 -16.62 15.76 30.47
N ALA A 638 -17.45 16.81 30.55
CA ALA A 638 -18.45 17.13 29.53
C ALA A 638 -17.82 17.59 28.21
N ASN A 639 -16.62 18.16 28.24
CA ASN A 639 -15.88 18.66 27.08
C ASN A 639 -14.98 17.55 26.51
N LEU A 640 -14.22 16.90 27.40
CA LEU A 640 -13.30 15.80 27.11
C LEU A 640 -13.97 14.70 26.28
N ASN A 641 -15.11 14.16 26.74
CA ASN A 641 -15.70 12.95 26.17
C ASN A 641 -16.43 13.16 24.81
N HIS A 642 -16.36 14.35 24.22
CA HIS A 642 -16.72 14.55 22.81
C HIS A 642 -15.63 14.07 21.85
N PHE A 643 -14.39 13.92 22.31
CA PHE A 643 -13.25 13.48 21.51
C PHE A 643 -12.70 12.15 22.02
N ALA A 644 -11.73 11.59 21.28
CA ALA A 644 -10.77 10.65 21.83
C ALA A 644 -9.40 11.31 22.01
N HIS A 645 -8.54 10.71 22.82
CA HIS A 645 -7.29 11.32 23.25
C HIS A 645 -6.12 10.33 23.23
N LEU A 646 -4.95 10.82 22.84
CA LEU A 646 -3.68 10.09 22.93
C LEU A 646 -2.49 11.05 23.02
N SER A 647 -1.32 10.50 23.32
CA SER A 647 -0.08 11.27 23.40
C SER A 647 0.49 11.53 22.01
N HIS A 648 0.99 12.75 21.77
CA HIS A 648 1.83 13.11 20.62
C HIS A 648 3.27 13.46 21.04
N THR A 649 3.72 12.85 22.15
CA THR A 649 4.90 13.23 22.95
C THR A 649 4.79 14.60 23.62
N PHE A 650 5.70 14.90 24.56
CA PHE A 650 5.58 16.08 25.41
C PHE A 650 5.88 17.38 24.67
N SER A 651 7.04 17.47 24.00
CA SER A 651 7.55 18.72 23.41
C SER A 651 7.68 18.71 21.88
N HIS A 652 7.12 17.69 21.22
CA HIS A 652 7.18 17.48 19.77
C HIS A 652 8.63 17.48 19.21
N MET A 653 9.57 16.96 20.01
CA MET A 653 10.96 16.81 19.61
C MET A 653 11.13 15.67 18.59
N SER A 654 11.79 15.95 17.46
CA SER A 654 12.07 14.93 16.43
C SER A 654 12.92 13.77 16.98
N LEU A 655 12.38 12.56 16.84
CA LEU A 655 12.95 11.34 17.39
C LEU A 655 13.93 10.64 16.43
N ASN A 656 14.20 11.17 15.22
CA ASN A 656 15.09 10.50 14.25
C ASN A 656 16.52 10.33 14.77
N ASN A 657 17.07 11.35 15.46
CA ASN A 657 18.41 11.30 16.06
C ASN A 657 18.40 11.39 17.61
N ALA A 658 17.23 11.35 18.23
CA ALA A 658 17.10 11.43 19.69
C ALA A 658 17.83 10.29 20.41
N THR A 659 18.37 10.59 21.59
CA THR A 659 18.89 9.57 22.52
C THR A 659 17.73 8.76 23.12
N TYR A 660 18.06 7.63 23.77
CA TYR A 660 17.09 6.93 24.61
C TYR A 660 16.58 7.83 25.77
N HIS A 661 17.42 8.71 26.33
CA HIS A 661 17.07 9.55 27.49
C HIS A 661 16.03 10.61 27.10
N ASP A 662 16.23 11.33 26.00
CA ASP A 662 15.24 12.29 25.49
C ASP A 662 13.95 11.61 25.04
N ALA A 663 14.05 10.54 24.24
CA ALA A 663 12.87 9.79 23.80
C ALA A 663 12.05 9.23 24.98
N LYS A 664 12.72 8.83 26.07
CA LYS A 664 12.06 8.41 27.31
C LYS A 664 11.36 9.57 28.02
N ARG A 665 12.00 10.73 28.13
CA ARG A 665 11.43 11.93 28.75
C ARG A 665 10.21 12.44 27.99
N GLU A 666 10.28 12.46 26.66
CA GLU A 666 9.17 12.78 25.75
C GLU A 666 7.90 11.97 26.03
N ILE A 667 8.02 10.67 26.34
CA ILE A 667 6.88 9.82 26.71
C ILE A 667 6.45 10.05 28.16
N GLN A 668 7.39 9.96 29.10
CA GLN A 668 7.09 10.00 30.53
C GLN A 668 6.47 11.33 30.98
N PHE A 669 6.96 12.46 30.44
CA PHE A 669 6.43 13.78 30.78
C PHE A 669 5.01 13.97 30.26
N ASN A 670 4.71 13.50 29.04
CA ASN A 670 3.37 13.63 28.48
C ASN A 670 2.37 12.72 29.20
N GLN A 671 2.76 11.47 29.52
CA GLN A 671 1.95 10.58 30.36
C GLN A 671 1.65 11.21 31.73
N ALA A 672 2.65 11.83 32.37
CA ALA A 672 2.48 12.49 33.66
C ALA A 672 1.57 13.74 33.58
N TRP A 673 1.72 14.56 32.54
CA TRP A 673 0.87 15.72 32.29
C TRP A 673 -0.57 15.34 31.97
N MET A 674 -0.81 14.41 31.03
CA MET A 674 -2.16 13.94 30.66
C MET A 674 -2.90 13.41 31.90
N LYS A 675 -2.20 12.67 32.76
CA LYS A 675 -2.70 12.17 34.04
C LYS A 675 -2.95 13.26 35.07
N GLN A 676 -2.08 14.27 35.17
CA GLN A 676 -2.30 15.42 36.04
C GLN A 676 -3.56 16.20 35.62
N MET A 677 -3.79 16.33 34.31
CA MET A 677 -4.95 17.03 33.73
C MET A 677 -6.21 16.15 33.64
N GLY A 678 -6.10 14.85 33.90
CA GLY A 678 -7.21 13.89 33.87
C GLY A 678 -7.66 13.47 32.47
N ILE A 679 -6.87 13.78 31.43
CA ILE A 679 -7.15 13.43 30.03
C ILE A 679 -7.07 11.90 29.84
N ASP A 680 -6.22 11.22 30.61
CA ASP A 680 -6.12 9.76 30.66
C ASP A 680 -7.38 9.05 31.21
N THR A 681 -8.34 9.81 31.75
CA THR A 681 -9.64 9.30 32.24
C THR A 681 -10.79 9.43 31.22
N ALA A 682 -10.51 9.89 30.00
CA ALA A 682 -11.50 9.99 28.94
C ALA A 682 -12.13 8.63 28.60
N THR A 683 -13.41 8.63 28.21
CA THR A 683 -14.12 7.41 27.78
C THR A 683 -13.52 6.78 26.52
N ARG A 684 -12.77 7.57 25.74
CA ARG A 684 -12.02 7.15 24.57
C ARG A 684 -10.57 7.64 24.73
N PHE A 685 -9.72 6.80 25.31
CA PHE A 685 -8.30 7.09 25.50
C PHE A 685 -7.46 5.95 24.93
N THR A 686 -6.41 6.28 24.19
CA THR A 686 -5.37 5.35 23.74
C THR A 686 -4.24 5.40 24.76
N ALA A 687 -4.06 4.31 25.50
CA ALA A 687 -3.06 4.22 26.58
C ALA A 687 -1.76 3.52 26.15
N ASN A 688 -1.82 2.69 25.10
CA ASN A 688 -0.69 1.91 24.61
C ASN A 688 -0.17 2.39 23.25
N GLY A 689 -0.68 3.51 22.74
CA GLY A 689 -0.26 4.13 21.49
C GLY A 689 0.20 5.58 21.63
N ILE A 690 1.02 6.04 20.70
CA ILE A 690 1.26 7.47 20.46
C ILE A 690 1.12 7.80 18.98
N ILE A 691 0.96 9.08 18.68
CA ILE A 691 1.34 9.60 17.37
C ILE A 691 2.81 10.04 17.49
N PRO A 692 3.76 9.51 16.72
CA PRO A 692 5.15 9.95 16.77
C PRO A 692 5.28 11.35 16.15
N PRO A 693 6.07 12.27 16.73
CA PRO A 693 6.11 13.67 16.33
C PRO A 693 6.69 13.76 14.91
N ALA A 694 5.96 14.39 13.99
CA ALA A 694 6.23 14.36 12.55
C ALA A 694 6.56 12.96 11.94
N ILE A 695 6.03 11.88 12.54
CA ILE A 695 6.32 10.48 12.15
C ILE A 695 7.84 10.16 12.18
N THR A 696 8.53 10.67 13.20
CA THR A 696 9.97 10.48 13.42
C THR A 696 10.28 9.34 14.41
N GLY A 697 11.53 8.88 14.42
CA GLY A 697 12.03 7.85 15.35
C GLY A 697 11.72 6.41 14.95
N LEU A 698 10.95 6.16 13.89
CA LEU A 698 10.58 4.81 13.45
C LEU A 698 11.76 3.94 12.95
N ASN A 699 12.92 4.53 12.70
CA ASN A 699 14.19 3.82 12.42
C ASN A 699 15.28 4.12 13.47
N ASN A 700 14.90 4.62 14.64
CA ASN A 700 15.79 4.85 15.78
C ASN A 700 15.49 3.80 16.86
N GLY A 701 16.30 2.74 16.91
CA GLY A 701 16.11 1.64 17.86
C GLY A 701 16.13 2.07 19.33
N ASP A 702 16.94 3.07 19.69
CA ASP A 702 16.98 3.62 21.05
C ASP A 702 15.67 4.34 21.41
N SER A 703 15.06 5.02 20.43
CA SER A 703 13.73 5.65 20.60
C SER A 703 12.65 4.58 20.73
N ILE A 704 12.60 3.60 19.82
CA ILE A 704 11.61 2.51 19.89
C ILE A 704 11.71 1.75 21.22
N GLN A 705 12.93 1.48 21.70
CA GLN A 705 13.15 0.90 23.03
C GLN A 705 12.56 1.79 24.13
N ALA A 706 12.82 3.11 24.10
CA ALA A 706 12.27 4.05 25.08
C ALA A 706 10.73 4.11 25.04
N LEU A 707 10.11 4.07 23.86
CA LEU A 707 8.65 3.96 23.71
C LEU A 707 8.12 2.68 24.38
N MET A 708 8.69 1.53 24.02
CA MET A 708 8.20 0.22 24.46
C MET A 708 8.40 -0.03 25.96
N GLU A 709 9.52 0.40 26.53
CA GLU A 709 9.77 0.31 27.98
C GLU A 709 8.86 1.24 28.80
N ASN A 710 8.24 2.26 28.19
CA ASN A 710 7.22 3.11 28.81
C ASN A 710 5.78 2.72 28.43
N GLY A 711 5.59 1.49 27.96
CA GLY A 711 4.27 0.87 27.75
C GLY A 711 3.63 1.15 26.39
N ILE A 712 4.32 1.85 25.48
CA ILE A 712 3.81 2.08 24.12
C ILE A 712 4.07 0.85 23.26
N LYS A 713 3.03 0.25 22.70
CA LYS A 713 3.08 -0.99 21.89
C LYS A 713 2.86 -0.72 20.41
N HIS A 714 2.25 0.41 20.08
CA HIS A 714 1.99 0.81 18.71
C HIS A 714 2.12 2.31 18.49
N VAL A 715 2.24 2.66 17.22
CA VAL A 715 2.31 4.02 16.70
C VAL A 715 1.63 4.06 15.34
N VAL A 716 1.40 5.26 14.81
CA VAL A 716 1.06 5.44 13.38
C VAL A 716 2.30 5.74 12.54
N GLY A 717 2.28 5.29 11.29
CA GLY A 717 3.25 5.61 10.23
C GLY A 717 2.74 6.72 9.30
N ASP A 718 3.17 6.66 8.03
CA ASP A 718 2.77 7.58 6.96
C ASP A 718 2.70 6.82 5.63
N ASN A 719 1.52 6.72 5.04
CA ASN A 719 1.30 5.95 3.82
C ASN A 719 1.99 6.55 2.57
N THR A 720 2.52 7.78 2.63
CA THR A 720 3.39 8.35 1.59
C THR A 720 4.82 7.80 1.65
N ARG A 721 5.20 7.16 2.77
CA ARG A 721 6.53 6.64 3.08
C ARG A 721 6.50 5.10 3.13
N PRO A 722 6.86 4.39 2.04
CA PRO A 722 6.74 2.92 1.96
C PRO A 722 7.46 2.16 3.08
N ALA A 723 8.56 2.70 3.62
CA ALA A 723 9.31 2.12 4.73
C ALA A 723 8.52 2.03 6.04
N THR A 724 7.40 2.75 6.18
CA THR A 724 6.51 2.70 7.35
C THR A 724 5.30 1.77 7.17
N ARG A 725 5.17 1.12 6.00
CA ARG A 725 4.04 0.24 5.64
C ARG A 725 4.47 -1.22 5.60
N ASN A 726 3.50 -2.13 5.74
CA ASN A 726 3.75 -3.55 5.52
C ASN A 726 3.92 -3.83 4.00
N PRO A 727 5.03 -4.42 3.54
CA PRO A 727 5.26 -4.65 2.11
C PRO A 727 4.38 -5.75 1.51
N ASN A 728 3.83 -6.66 2.34
CA ASN A 728 3.10 -7.83 1.87
C ASN A 728 1.58 -7.60 1.77
N SER A 729 1.02 -6.65 2.53
CA SER A 729 -0.43 -6.41 2.59
C SER A 729 -0.75 -5.02 3.11
N VAL A 730 -1.58 -4.28 2.37
CA VAL A 730 -2.11 -2.97 2.80
C VAL A 730 -3.07 -3.06 3.99
N TYR A 731 -3.51 -4.27 4.36
CA TYR A 731 -4.42 -4.50 5.49
C TYR A 731 -3.70 -4.96 6.77
N TRP A 732 -2.37 -4.98 6.77
CA TRP A 732 -1.54 -5.39 7.90
C TRP A 732 -0.74 -4.20 8.45
N PRO A 733 -0.46 -4.15 9.76
CA PRO A 733 0.50 -3.20 10.29
C PRO A 733 1.92 -3.62 9.88
N LEU A 734 2.85 -2.68 9.84
CA LEU A 734 4.26 -3.02 9.85
C LEU A 734 4.67 -3.37 11.29
N ILE A 735 5.35 -4.50 11.50
CA ILE A 735 5.96 -4.82 12.78
C ILE A 735 7.44 -4.44 12.69
N SER A 736 7.92 -3.61 13.61
CA SER A 736 9.32 -3.16 13.60
C SER A 736 10.26 -4.34 13.79
N THR A 737 11.42 -4.29 13.13
CA THR A 737 12.48 -5.29 13.33
C THR A 737 13.80 -4.63 13.68
N TYR A 738 14.69 -5.36 14.36
CA TYR A 738 16.06 -4.90 14.62
C TYR A 738 16.80 -4.58 13.32
N ALA A 739 16.59 -5.35 12.25
CA ALA A 739 17.26 -5.14 10.97
C ALA A 739 16.86 -3.80 10.34
N THR A 740 15.56 -3.53 10.17
CA THR A 740 15.03 -2.34 9.49
C THR A 740 14.96 -1.12 10.40
N ASN A 741 14.44 -1.28 11.62
CA ASN A 741 14.06 -0.18 12.51
C ASN A 741 15.03 0.02 13.70
N GLY A 742 15.85 -0.99 14.00
CA GLY A 742 16.79 -0.97 15.12
C GLY A 742 16.26 -1.57 16.42
N TYR A 743 14.97 -1.91 16.51
CA TYR A 743 14.37 -2.61 17.65
C TYR A 743 13.15 -3.44 17.19
N ASP A 744 12.91 -4.60 17.80
CA ASP A 744 11.87 -5.54 17.41
C ASP A 744 10.52 -5.28 18.12
N GLY A 745 9.41 -5.41 17.39
CA GLY A 745 8.08 -5.64 17.97
C GLY A 745 7.15 -4.43 18.15
N LEU A 746 7.56 -3.21 17.80
CA LEU A 746 6.64 -2.07 17.76
C LEU A 746 5.68 -2.22 16.58
N THR A 747 4.38 -2.07 16.83
CA THR A 747 3.35 -2.16 15.78
C THR A 747 3.12 -0.78 15.16
N ILE A 748 3.49 -0.62 13.88
CA ILE A 748 3.32 0.61 13.11
C ILE A 748 2.06 0.47 12.25
N ILE A 749 1.02 1.23 12.61
CA ILE A 749 -0.27 1.28 11.94
C ILE A 749 -0.15 2.20 10.72
N PRO A 750 -0.59 1.78 9.51
CA PRO A 750 -0.57 2.68 8.35
C PRO A 750 -1.54 3.86 8.56
N ARG A 751 -1.20 5.06 8.09
CA ARG A 751 -2.01 6.28 8.21
C ARG A 751 -1.98 7.07 6.91
N PHE A 752 -3.14 7.51 6.42
CA PHE A 752 -3.24 8.34 5.22
C PHE A 752 -2.92 9.81 5.50
N SER A 753 -2.18 10.42 4.58
CA SER A 753 -1.98 11.86 4.49
C SER A 753 -2.97 12.46 3.49
N SER A 754 -3.38 13.71 3.68
CA SER A 754 -4.33 14.44 2.81
C SER A 754 -3.72 15.73 2.26
N ARG A 755 -4.39 16.40 1.31
CA ARG A 755 -4.05 17.77 0.86
C ARG A 755 -4.55 18.87 1.80
N ILE A 756 -4.89 18.51 3.03
CA ILE A 756 -5.13 19.42 4.14
C ILE A 756 -3.83 19.47 4.97
N TYR A 757 -2.94 20.40 4.64
CA TYR A 757 -1.57 20.42 5.16
C TYR A 757 -1.50 20.92 6.62
N PHE A 758 -0.51 20.42 7.37
CA PHE A 758 -0.35 20.64 8.82
C PHE A 758 -0.27 22.12 9.22
N ASN A 759 0.47 22.86 8.42
CA ASN A 759 0.81 24.29 8.44
C ASN A 759 -0.25 25.17 7.77
N CYS A 760 -1.51 24.70 7.65
CA CYS A 760 -2.60 25.48 7.07
C CYS A 760 -3.89 25.52 7.90
N HIS A 761 -4.43 26.73 8.06
CA HIS A 761 -5.67 27.02 8.79
C HIS A 761 -6.81 27.57 7.90
N THR A 762 -6.54 27.84 6.62
CA THR A 762 -7.53 28.37 5.65
C THR A 762 -7.53 27.60 4.33
N PRO A 763 -8.65 27.60 3.58
CA PRO A 763 -8.72 27.05 2.23
C PRO A 763 -7.70 27.64 1.25
N ASP A 764 -7.41 28.94 1.33
CA ASP A 764 -6.44 29.59 0.44
C ASP A 764 -5.02 29.07 0.73
N CYS A 765 -4.67 28.89 2.01
CA CYS A 765 -3.39 28.30 2.40
C CYS A 765 -3.21 26.90 1.80
N THR A 766 -4.13 25.98 2.08
CA THR A 766 -3.98 24.57 1.67
C THR A 766 -4.06 24.40 0.15
N THR A 767 -4.79 25.28 -0.55
CA THR A 767 -4.85 25.31 -2.01
C THR A 767 -3.53 25.84 -2.61
N ARG A 768 -2.93 26.89 -2.02
CA ARG A 768 -1.63 27.42 -2.46
C ARG A 768 -0.51 26.41 -2.26
N GLU A 769 -0.45 25.76 -1.11
CA GLU A 769 0.56 24.75 -0.82
C GLU A 769 0.43 23.55 -1.76
N TRP A 770 -0.80 23.10 -2.03
CA TRP A 770 -1.08 22.07 -3.05
C TRP A 770 -0.60 22.48 -4.46
N ILE A 771 -0.81 23.73 -4.87
CA ILE A 771 -0.35 24.24 -6.17
C ILE A 771 1.18 24.39 -6.22
N GLN A 772 1.84 24.74 -5.12
CA GLN A 772 3.29 25.02 -5.09
C GLN A 772 4.15 23.77 -4.83
N THR A 773 3.62 22.77 -4.12
CA THR A 773 4.39 21.57 -3.71
C THR A 773 4.01 20.31 -4.49
N SER A 774 2.92 20.35 -5.27
CA SER A 774 2.38 19.21 -6.03
C SER A 774 1.94 19.67 -7.42
N ALA A 775 1.43 18.74 -8.24
CA ALA A 775 0.78 19.06 -9.53
C ALA A 775 -0.63 19.69 -9.34
N GLY A 776 -0.76 20.65 -8.42
CA GLY A 776 -2.04 21.24 -8.05
C GLY A 776 -2.52 22.30 -9.04
N SER A 777 -3.83 22.36 -9.27
CA SER A 777 -4.45 23.32 -10.18
C SER A 777 -5.95 23.45 -9.91
N GLY A 778 -6.43 24.69 -9.79
CA GLY A 778 -7.83 25.01 -9.48
C GLY A 778 -7.99 25.70 -8.14
N ASP A 779 -9.15 25.53 -7.52
CA ASP A 779 -9.52 26.11 -6.24
C ASP A 779 -9.65 25.04 -5.13
N PHE A 780 -10.09 25.46 -3.94
CA PHE A 780 -10.33 24.54 -2.83
C PHE A 780 -11.43 23.49 -3.13
N ASN A 781 -12.42 23.81 -3.97
CA ASN A 781 -13.43 22.83 -4.39
C ASN A 781 -12.81 21.76 -5.31
N THR A 782 -11.85 22.15 -6.16
CA THR A 782 -11.08 21.22 -6.99
C THR A 782 -10.20 20.32 -6.14
N LEU A 783 -9.53 20.87 -5.12
CA LEU A 783 -8.78 20.11 -4.12
C LEU A 783 -9.68 19.11 -3.38
N LEU A 784 -10.84 19.56 -2.87
CA LEU A 784 -11.82 18.70 -2.21
C LEU A 784 -12.40 17.63 -3.14
N ALA A 785 -12.57 17.90 -4.44
CA ALA A 785 -13.02 16.91 -5.41
C ALA A 785 -11.99 15.77 -5.61
N LEU A 786 -10.70 16.07 -5.55
CA LEU A 786 -9.63 15.06 -5.56
C LEU A 786 -9.63 14.25 -4.26
N GLU A 787 -9.68 14.93 -3.11
CA GLU A 787 -9.78 14.28 -1.78
C GLU A 787 -10.99 13.36 -1.68
N LYS A 788 -12.15 13.80 -2.19
CA LYS A 788 -13.36 12.98 -2.31
C LYS A 788 -13.08 11.69 -3.06
N THR A 789 -12.43 11.78 -4.21
CA THR A 789 -12.15 10.62 -5.08
C THR A 789 -11.15 9.67 -4.42
N SER A 790 -10.04 10.18 -3.90
CA SER A 790 -9.00 9.36 -3.29
C SER A 790 -9.43 8.71 -1.98
N SER A 791 -10.09 9.46 -1.10
CA SER A 791 -10.43 8.99 0.25
C SER A 791 -11.65 8.08 0.24
N THR A 792 -12.67 8.40 -0.56
CA THR A 792 -13.81 7.48 -0.76
C THR A 792 -13.34 6.17 -1.42
N ARG A 793 -12.38 6.20 -2.35
CA ARG A 793 -11.77 4.98 -2.91
C ARG A 793 -11.10 4.13 -1.82
N ASN A 794 -10.36 4.73 -0.89
CA ASN A 794 -9.72 3.99 0.22
C ASN A 794 -10.78 3.32 1.12
N LEU A 795 -11.84 4.05 1.48
CA LEU A 795 -12.94 3.54 2.31
C LEU A 795 -13.73 2.43 1.60
N LEU A 796 -13.96 2.53 0.29
CA LEU A 796 -14.56 1.47 -0.53
C LEU A 796 -13.61 0.26 -0.66
N ALA A 797 -12.30 0.47 -0.73
CA ALA A 797 -11.30 -0.58 -0.64
C ALA A 797 -11.20 -1.21 0.78
N LEU A 798 -12.03 -0.80 1.74
CA LEU A 798 -12.06 -1.24 3.14
C LEU A 798 -10.71 -1.07 3.87
N GLN A 799 -9.86 -0.17 3.39
CA GLN A 799 -8.67 0.29 4.12
C GLN A 799 -9.15 1.14 5.30
N SER A 800 -8.77 0.71 6.51
CA SER A 800 -9.25 1.26 7.78
C SER A 800 -8.24 2.23 8.41
N ASP A 801 -7.15 2.49 7.71
CA ASP A 801 -6.05 3.39 8.06
C ASP A 801 -6.62 4.76 8.49
N PRO A 802 -6.23 5.32 9.66
CA PRO A 802 -6.62 6.66 10.06
C PRO A 802 -6.13 7.74 9.07
N TYR A 803 -6.68 8.95 9.18
CA TYR A 803 -6.28 10.12 8.40
C TYR A 803 -5.56 11.14 9.29
N MET A 804 -4.49 11.74 8.76
CA MET A 804 -3.66 12.73 9.42
C MET A 804 -4.16 14.16 9.17
N PHE A 805 -4.42 14.88 10.26
CA PHE A 805 -4.67 16.33 10.33
C PHE A 805 -3.93 16.89 11.56
N HIS A 806 -3.90 18.21 11.70
CA HIS A 806 -3.18 18.91 12.79
C HIS A 806 -4.06 20.03 13.36
N GLN A 807 -3.72 20.55 14.55
CA GLN A 807 -4.55 21.54 15.27
C GLN A 807 -4.98 22.74 14.40
N ALA A 808 -4.09 23.27 13.55
CA ALA A 808 -4.41 24.40 12.67
C ALA A 808 -5.57 24.10 11.70
N ASN A 809 -5.74 22.83 11.29
CA ASN A 809 -6.83 22.41 10.41
C ASN A 809 -8.20 22.47 11.10
N MET A 810 -8.26 22.54 12.43
CA MET A 810 -9.47 22.79 13.23
C MET A 810 -9.81 24.29 13.37
N TYR A 811 -9.06 25.21 12.79
CA TYR A 811 -9.39 26.63 12.90
C TYR A 811 -10.73 26.96 12.23
N THR A 812 -11.69 27.49 13.00
CA THR A 812 -12.99 27.96 12.51
C THR A 812 -13.11 29.47 12.61
N THR A 813 -12.60 30.07 13.67
CA THR A 813 -13.03 31.39 14.15
C THR A 813 -12.81 32.51 13.12
N GLY A 814 -11.71 32.48 12.37
CA GLY A 814 -11.42 33.43 11.30
C GLY A 814 -11.85 32.99 9.89
N ASN A 815 -12.38 31.77 9.71
CA ASN A 815 -12.80 31.27 8.40
C ASN A 815 -14.17 31.83 7.97
N ASP A 816 -14.40 31.94 6.66
CA ASP A 816 -15.70 32.36 6.13
C ASP A 816 -16.79 31.28 6.31
N ILE A 817 -18.05 31.67 6.17
CA ILE A 817 -19.15 30.74 5.98
C ILE A 817 -19.04 30.14 4.57
N ARG A 818 -19.11 28.81 4.47
CA ARG A 818 -19.04 28.07 3.20
C ARG A 818 -20.11 26.98 3.19
N THR A 819 -20.42 26.48 1.99
CA THR A 819 -21.38 25.39 1.79
C THR A 819 -20.65 24.18 1.24
N ILE A 820 -20.68 23.06 1.97
CA ILE A 820 -20.19 21.75 1.52
C ILE A 820 -21.40 20.82 1.45
N GLY A 821 -21.83 20.54 0.22
CA GLY A 821 -23.07 19.83 -0.09
C GLY A 821 -24.29 20.46 0.57
N ASP A 822 -24.94 19.77 1.50
CA ASP A 822 -26.14 20.27 2.18
C ASP A 822 -25.86 21.12 3.44
N GLN A 823 -24.60 21.25 3.87
CA GLN A 823 -24.20 21.97 5.07
C GLN A 823 -23.66 23.36 4.76
N THR A 824 -24.30 24.41 5.28
CA THR A 824 -23.80 25.80 5.22
C THR A 824 -23.44 26.29 6.62
N ARG A 825 -22.14 26.47 6.91
CA ARG A 825 -21.65 26.98 8.21
C ARG A 825 -20.24 27.57 8.07
N ARG A 826 -19.75 28.18 9.15
CA ARG A 826 -18.30 28.43 9.32
C ARG A 826 -17.63 27.07 9.51
N MET A 827 -16.78 26.68 8.57
CA MET A 827 -16.11 25.37 8.54
C MET A 827 -14.61 25.52 8.72
N SER A 828 -14.02 24.61 9.48
CA SER A 828 -12.58 24.34 9.46
C SER A 828 -12.20 23.51 8.23
N LEU A 829 -10.91 23.28 8.02
CA LEU A 829 -10.45 22.44 6.91
C LEU A 829 -10.82 20.97 7.13
N VAL A 830 -10.67 20.45 8.35
CA VAL A 830 -11.07 19.07 8.68
C VAL A 830 -12.59 18.90 8.54
N MET A 831 -13.41 19.86 8.99
CA MET A 831 -14.87 19.82 8.76
C MET A 831 -15.21 19.72 7.26
N ALA A 832 -14.60 20.58 6.42
CA ALA A 832 -14.91 20.62 5.00
C ALA A 832 -14.47 19.34 4.26
N TRP A 833 -13.33 18.76 4.64
CA TRP A 833 -12.85 17.48 4.14
C TRP A 833 -13.77 16.33 4.57
N THR A 834 -14.07 16.21 5.87
CA THR A 834 -14.88 15.10 6.40
C THR A 834 -16.29 15.14 5.84
N GLU A 835 -16.95 16.31 5.77
CA GLU A 835 -18.25 16.47 5.11
C GLU A 835 -18.19 16.03 3.64
N THR A 836 -17.13 16.39 2.90
CA THR A 836 -16.96 16.00 1.49
C THR A 836 -16.86 14.48 1.31
N VAL A 837 -16.07 13.79 2.14
CA VAL A 837 -15.85 12.34 2.07
C VAL A 837 -17.07 11.56 2.57
N VAL A 838 -17.63 11.97 3.72
CA VAL A 838 -18.82 11.34 4.31
C VAL A 838 -20.03 11.48 3.40
N GLN A 839 -20.29 12.68 2.86
CA GLN A 839 -21.44 12.89 1.99
C GLN A 839 -21.34 12.06 0.69
N GLU A 840 -20.14 11.82 0.17
CA GLU A 840 -19.93 10.88 -0.95
C GLU A 840 -20.17 9.42 -0.54
N MET A 841 -19.62 8.96 0.59
CA MET A 841 -19.85 7.59 1.08
C MET A 841 -21.34 7.29 1.29
N ILE A 842 -22.10 8.22 1.87
CA ILE A 842 -23.55 8.06 2.07
C ILE A 842 -24.35 8.32 0.78
N ARG A 843 -23.78 9.00 -0.22
CA ARG A 843 -24.38 9.10 -1.57
C ARG A 843 -24.29 7.76 -2.29
N LEU A 844 -23.19 7.03 -2.12
CA LEU A 844 -22.92 5.75 -2.78
C LEU A 844 -23.51 4.51 -2.07
N THR A 845 -23.66 4.58 -0.74
CA THR A 845 -23.95 3.42 0.12
C THR A 845 -24.92 3.73 1.27
N ASN A 846 -25.39 2.69 1.97
CA ASN A 846 -26.04 2.79 3.30
C ASN A 846 -25.12 2.31 4.43
N TRP A 847 -23.79 2.39 4.28
CA TRP A 847 -22.87 1.79 5.24
C TRP A 847 -22.66 2.68 6.47
N PRO A 848 -22.72 2.12 7.69
CA PRO A 848 -22.30 2.84 8.89
C PRO A 848 -20.82 3.24 8.80
N ILE A 849 -20.49 4.40 9.37
CA ILE A 849 -19.12 4.90 9.46
C ILE A 849 -18.79 5.06 10.95
N THR A 850 -17.68 4.48 11.39
CA THR A 850 -17.30 4.48 12.82
C THR A 850 -15.85 4.91 12.99
N SER A 851 -15.59 5.79 13.96
CA SER A 851 -14.22 6.12 14.37
C SER A 851 -13.71 5.08 15.38
N GLN A 852 -12.40 4.83 15.38
CA GLN A 852 -11.72 3.92 16.30
C GLN A 852 -10.56 4.64 16.98
N THR A 853 -10.27 4.28 18.23
CA THR A 853 -9.09 4.81 18.91
C THR A 853 -7.85 4.13 18.34
N GLN A 854 -6.67 4.74 18.45
CA GLN A 854 -5.45 4.09 17.97
C GLN A 854 -5.21 2.71 18.65
N ASP A 855 -5.56 2.52 19.93
CA ASP A 855 -5.54 1.20 20.60
C ASP A 855 -6.48 0.17 19.90
N GLN A 856 -7.68 0.59 19.51
CA GLN A 856 -8.64 -0.24 18.77
C GLN A 856 -8.13 -0.54 17.35
N MET A 857 -7.51 0.45 16.69
CA MET A 857 -6.96 0.32 15.35
C MET A 857 -5.77 -0.64 15.31
N ALA A 858 -4.85 -0.54 16.29
CA ALA A 858 -3.76 -1.50 16.47
C ALA A 858 -4.30 -2.93 16.61
N THR A 859 -5.36 -3.10 17.39
CA THR A 859 -6.05 -4.37 17.59
C THR A 859 -6.71 -4.85 16.29
N TYR A 860 -7.36 -3.97 15.51
CA TYR A 860 -7.99 -4.29 14.24
C TYR A 860 -6.99 -4.82 13.21
N PHE A 861 -5.90 -4.08 12.99
CA PHE A 861 -4.81 -4.44 12.06
C PHE A 861 -4.07 -5.70 12.51
N THR A 862 -3.73 -5.84 13.79
CA THR A 862 -3.05 -7.04 14.32
C THR A 862 -3.95 -8.28 14.22
N ASN A 863 -5.25 -8.14 14.51
CA ASN A 863 -6.21 -9.22 14.31
C ASN A 863 -6.34 -9.61 12.84
N ARG A 864 -6.31 -8.64 11.90
CA ARG A 864 -6.34 -8.92 10.46
C ARG A 864 -5.11 -9.72 10.01
N MET A 865 -3.92 -9.30 10.40
CA MET A 865 -2.66 -10.02 10.12
C MET A 865 -2.66 -11.44 10.72
N THR A 866 -3.13 -11.57 11.97
CA THR A 866 -3.27 -12.86 12.66
C THR A 866 -4.28 -13.78 11.97
N LEU A 867 -5.42 -13.24 11.55
CA LEU A 867 -6.49 -13.99 10.89
C LEU A 867 -6.00 -14.55 9.55
N ASP A 868 -5.33 -13.75 8.73
CA ASP A 868 -4.82 -14.19 7.43
C ASP A 868 -3.79 -15.33 7.59
N ALA A 869 -2.92 -15.25 8.61
CA ALA A 869 -1.98 -16.32 8.96
C ALA A 869 -2.66 -17.64 9.39
N CYS A 870 -3.85 -17.59 9.98
CA CYS A 870 -4.65 -18.79 10.28
C CYS A 870 -5.22 -19.47 9.01
N SER A 871 -5.24 -18.78 7.87
CA SER A 871 -5.84 -19.25 6.60
C SER A 871 -7.28 -19.78 6.78
N PRO A 872 -8.22 -18.96 7.25
CA PRO A 872 -9.58 -19.39 7.53
C PRO A 872 -10.29 -19.82 6.24
N LYS A 873 -11.15 -20.83 6.35
CA LYS A 873 -11.96 -21.35 5.25
C LYS A 873 -13.38 -21.59 5.72
N MET A 874 -14.31 -21.59 4.78
CA MET A 874 -15.70 -21.93 5.01
C MET A 874 -16.19 -22.87 3.91
N SER A 875 -17.11 -23.77 4.22
CA SER A 875 -17.81 -24.58 3.21
C SER A 875 -19.33 -24.43 3.40
N TYR A 876 -20.04 -24.21 2.30
CA TYR A 876 -21.50 -24.21 2.22
C TYR A 876 -22.03 -25.64 2.33
N VAL A 877 -23.13 -25.84 3.08
CA VAL A 877 -23.86 -27.11 3.13
C VAL A 877 -25.28 -26.89 2.63
N TRP A 878 -25.56 -27.43 1.45
CA TRP A 878 -26.85 -27.33 0.76
C TRP A 878 -27.83 -28.43 1.20
N SER A 879 -29.12 -28.15 1.06
CA SER A 879 -30.20 -29.14 1.20
C SER A 879 -30.11 -30.28 0.18
N ASN A 880 -30.77 -31.41 0.47
CA ASN A 880 -30.88 -32.60 -0.40
C ASN A 880 -31.65 -32.38 -1.73
N ASP A 881 -32.09 -31.16 -2.02
CA ASP A 881 -32.64 -30.75 -3.31
C ASP A 881 -31.79 -29.67 -3.99
N GLY A 882 -30.70 -29.24 -3.36
CA GLY A 882 -29.82 -28.16 -3.80
C GLY A 882 -30.42 -26.75 -3.72
N LYS A 883 -31.65 -26.56 -3.21
CA LYS A 883 -32.36 -25.27 -3.33
C LYS A 883 -32.12 -24.30 -2.18
N THR A 884 -31.63 -24.78 -1.04
CA THR A 884 -31.42 -23.94 0.16
C THR A 884 -30.05 -24.19 0.78
N LEU A 885 -29.32 -23.11 1.03
CA LEU A 885 -28.14 -23.11 1.89
C LEU A 885 -28.60 -22.99 3.33
N GLN A 886 -28.36 -24.05 4.11
CA GLN A 886 -28.88 -24.17 5.49
C GLN A 886 -27.80 -23.98 6.54
N LYS A 887 -26.57 -24.37 6.24
CA LYS A 887 -25.44 -24.33 7.19
C LYS A 887 -24.16 -23.93 6.47
N VAL A 888 -23.23 -23.39 7.24
CA VAL A 888 -21.83 -23.25 6.85
C VAL A 888 -20.93 -23.91 7.88
N VAL A 889 -19.83 -24.50 7.42
CA VAL A 889 -18.79 -25.09 8.29
C VAL A 889 -17.55 -24.21 8.20
N VAL A 890 -17.05 -23.75 9.34
CA VAL A 890 -15.92 -22.82 9.45
C VAL A 890 -14.70 -23.59 9.96
N THR A 891 -13.57 -23.39 9.31
CA THR A 891 -12.29 -24.06 9.60
C THR A 891 -11.12 -23.08 9.45
N ALA A 892 -9.94 -23.52 9.89
CA ALA A 892 -8.66 -22.84 9.70
C ALA A 892 -7.55 -23.90 9.72
N ASN A 893 -6.29 -23.52 9.52
CA ASN A 893 -5.16 -24.42 9.72
C ASN A 893 -5.20 -24.99 11.16
N GLY A 894 -5.24 -26.33 11.28
CA GLY A 894 -5.37 -27.02 12.57
C GLY A 894 -6.73 -26.85 13.29
N ASN A 895 -7.72 -26.20 12.67
CA ASN A 895 -8.97 -25.75 13.31
C ASN A 895 -8.74 -24.90 14.56
N THR A 896 -7.73 -24.04 14.51
CA THR A 896 -7.37 -23.10 15.59
C THR A 896 -7.04 -21.74 15.01
N CYS A 897 -7.45 -20.67 15.69
CA CYS A 897 -6.95 -19.32 15.44
C CYS A 897 -6.99 -18.55 16.76
N SER A 898 -6.01 -17.68 17.02
CA SER A 898 -5.95 -16.87 18.24
C SER A 898 -6.90 -15.66 18.21
N THR A 899 -7.44 -15.31 17.04
CA THR A 899 -8.50 -14.31 16.86
C THR A 899 -9.77 -14.97 16.29
N PRO A 900 -10.98 -14.52 16.66
CA PRO A 900 -12.23 -15.05 16.08
C PRO A 900 -12.33 -14.80 14.57
N ILE A 901 -12.84 -15.79 13.85
CA ILE A 901 -13.03 -15.75 12.40
C ILE A 901 -14.36 -15.06 12.08
N PRO A 902 -14.39 -13.94 11.34
CA PRO A 902 -15.64 -13.31 10.93
C PRO A 902 -16.32 -14.14 9.84
N VAL A 903 -17.62 -14.37 9.99
CA VAL A 903 -18.49 -14.93 8.96
C VAL A 903 -19.69 -14.01 8.76
N THR A 904 -19.76 -13.36 7.62
CA THR A 904 -20.90 -12.52 7.24
C THR A 904 -22.05 -13.40 6.77
N ILE A 905 -23.27 -13.09 7.22
CA ILE A 905 -24.53 -13.72 6.77
C ILE A 905 -25.51 -12.63 6.30
N PRO A 906 -26.49 -12.95 5.42
CA PRO A 906 -27.32 -11.92 4.80
C PRO A 906 -28.34 -11.28 5.76
N LYS A 907 -28.83 -12.03 6.74
CA LYS A 907 -29.79 -11.59 7.77
C LYS A 907 -29.96 -12.63 8.87
N GLY A 908 -30.55 -12.21 10.00
CA GLY A 908 -30.93 -13.09 11.10
C GLY A 908 -29.75 -13.48 12.00
N SER A 909 -29.92 -14.57 12.74
CA SER A 909 -28.91 -15.15 13.64
C SER A 909 -28.48 -16.55 13.20
N VAL A 910 -27.51 -17.13 13.90
CA VAL A 910 -27.08 -18.53 13.72
C VAL A 910 -27.18 -19.33 15.02
N ALA A 911 -27.33 -20.64 14.90
CA ALA A 911 -27.03 -21.59 15.96
C ALA A 911 -25.68 -22.25 15.67
N ALA A 912 -24.71 -22.07 16.56
CA ALA A 912 -23.38 -22.68 16.43
C ALA A 912 -23.30 -24.06 17.11
N SER A 913 -22.53 -24.97 16.52
CA SER A 913 -22.11 -26.23 17.14
C SER A 913 -20.63 -26.50 16.85
N GLY A 914 -19.94 -27.12 17.80
CA GLY A 914 -18.49 -27.36 17.72
C GLY A 914 -17.62 -26.21 18.24
N GLY A 915 -18.18 -25.03 18.55
CA GLY A 915 -17.45 -23.88 19.10
C GLY A 915 -18.40 -22.78 19.59
N SER A 916 -17.89 -21.56 19.77
CA SER A 916 -18.68 -20.39 20.18
C SER A 916 -18.75 -19.32 19.10
N VAL A 917 -19.78 -18.46 19.18
CA VAL A 917 -20.02 -17.37 18.23
C VAL A 917 -20.55 -16.14 18.95
N THR A 918 -20.10 -14.96 18.54
CA THR A 918 -20.64 -13.66 18.97
C THR A 918 -21.16 -12.92 17.75
N SER A 919 -22.40 -12.43 17.79
CA SER A 919 -22.99 -11.66 16.69
C SER A 919 -22.66 -10.17 16.82
N ASP A 920 -22.23 -9.57 15.71
CA ASP A 920 -21.98 -8.15 15.50
C ASP A 920 -22.99 -7.65 14.45
N VAL A 921 -23.77 -6.63 14.82
CA VAL A 921 -24.84 -6.05 14.01
C VAL A 921 -24.81 -4.53 14.19
N VAL A 922 -24.41 -3.81 13.15
CA VAL A 922 -24.34 -2.35 13.16
C VAL A 922 -25.20 -1.81 12.01
N GLY A 923 -26.27 -1.08 12.35
CA GLY A 923 -27.09 -0.40 11.34
C GLY A 923 -27.71 -1.33 10.30
N ALA A 924 -27.41 -1.03 9.02
CA ALA A 924 -27.83 -1.81 7.86
C ALA A 924 -26.76 -2.81 7.37
N GLU A 925 -25.65 -3.00 8.10
CA GLU A 925 -24.66 -4.03 7.78
C GLU A 925 -25.28 -5.44 7.87
N PRO A 926 -24.94 -6.35 6.94
CA PRO A 926 -25.28 -7.76 7.11
C PRO A 926 -24.62 -8.29 8.39
N PRO A 927 -25.32 -9.08 9.23
CA PRO A 927 -24.77 -9.56 10.50
C PRO A 927 -23.44 -10.30 10.33
N ILE A 928 -22.45 -9.95 11.14
CA ILE A 928 -21.15 -10.60 11.20
C ILE A 928 -21.12 -11.53 12.41
N GLN A 929 -20.76 -12.78 12.19
CA GLN A 929 -20.66 -13.82 13.21
C GLN A 929 -19.18 -14.05 13.52
N TRP A 930 -18.72 -13.64 14.69
CA TRP A 930 -17.34 -13.83 15.14
C TRP A 930 -17.19 -15.21 15.76
N VAL A 931 -16.59 -16.13 15.01
CA VAL A 931 -16.51 -17.57 15.33
C VAL A 931 -15.18 -17.91 16.00
N THR A 932 -15.24 -18.48 17.21
CA THR A 932 -14.06 -18.99 17.91
C THR A 932 -13.93 -20.49 17.69
N LEU A 933 -12.83 -20.91 17.05
CA LEU A 933 -12.48 -22.32 16.89
C LEU A 933 -11.79 -22.86 18.17
N ASN A 934 -11.90 -24.16 18.41
CA ASN A 934 -11.39 -24.83 19.62
C ASN A 934 -10.59 -26.13 19.32
N GLY A 935 -10.03 -26.25 18.11
CA GLY A 935 -9.42 -27.48 17.60
C GLY A 935 -10.38 -28.36 16.79
N SER A 936 -11.66 -27.99 16.67
CA SER A 936 -12.66 -28.63 15.80
C SER A 936 -13.32 -27.62 14.85
N PRO A 937 -13.83 -28.05 13.68
CA PRO A 937 -14.65 -27.22 12.81
C PRO A 937 -15.91 -26.73 13.52
N VAL A 938 -16.31 -25.49 13.28
CA VAL A 938 -17.56 -24.92 13.84
C VAL A 938 -18.63 -24.89 12.76
N THR A 939 -19.78 -25.51 13.02
CA THR A 939 -20.94 -25.45 12.11
C THR A 939 -21.91 -24.37 12.56
N LEU A 940 -22.20 -23.41 11.69
CA LEU A 940 -23.25 -22.42 11.88
C LEU A 940 -24.50 -22.85 11.11
N THR A 941 -25.61 -23.07 11.79
CA THR A 941 -26.92 -23.28 11.17
C THR A 941 -27.64 -21.94 11.06
N LEU A 942 -28.04 -21.56 9.84
CA LEU A 942 -28.68 -20.27 9.56
C LEU A 942 -30.14 -20.28 10.03
N SER A 943 -30.57 -19.28 10.81
CA SER A 943 -31.99 -19.09 11.15
C SER A 943 -32.85 -18.71 9.93
N SER A 944 -32.23 -18.08 8.93
CA SER A 944 -32.80 -17.77 7.63
C SER A 944 -31.97 -18.44 6.53
N ALA A 945 -32.44 -19.58 6.03
CA ALA A 945 -31.80 -20.26 4.91
C ALA A 945 -31.81 -19.39 3.64
N VAL A 946 -30.77 -19.52 2.81
CA VAL A 946 -30.64 -18.75 1.56
C VAL A 946 -31.08 -19.61 0.38
N THR A 947 -32.05 -19.15 -0.41
CA THR A 947 -32.56 -19.87 -1.59
C THR A 947 -31.68 -19.65 -2.82
N THR A 948 -31.56 -20.67 -3.68
CA THR A 948 -30.89 -20.54 -4.99
C THR A 948 -31.73 -19.75 -5.98
N THR A 949 -33.06 -19.85 -5.91
CA THR A 949 -33.98 -19.03 -6.68
C THR A 949 -34.15 -17.67 -6.00
N GLY A 950 -33.66 -16.60 -6.63
CA GLY A 950 -34.24 -15.28 -6.45
C GLY A 950 -35.68 -15.31 -6.95
N THR A 951 -36.62 -14.85 -6.14
CA THR A 951 -38.03 -14.77 -6.52
C THR A 951 -38.23 -13.67 -7.55
N THR A 952 -38.37 -14.04 -8.82
CA THR A 952 -39.02 -13.23 -9.85
C THR A 952 -40.53 -13.19 -9.60
N SER A 953 -40.94 -12.52 -8.54
CA SER A 953 -42.34 -12.19 -8.30
C SER A 953 -42.70 -10.91 -9.04
N SER A 954 -43.40 -11.09 -10.17
CA SER A 954 -44.07 -10.09 -11.03
C SER A 954 -43.23 -8.93 -11.55
#